data_AF-A0A1Y2GLD0-F1
#
_entry.id   AF-A0A1Y2GLD0-F1
#
_cell.length_a   1.000
_cell.length_b   1.000
_cell.length_c   1.000
_cell.angle_alpha   90.00
_cell.angle_beta   90.00
_cell.angle_gamma   90.00
#
_symmetry.space_group_name_H-M   'P 1'
#
loop_
_entity.id
_entity.type
_entity.pdbx_description
1 polymer ?
#
loop_
_entity_poly.entity_id
_entity_poly.type
_entity_poly.pdbx_seq_one_letter_code
_entity_poly.pdbx_strand_id
1 'polypeptide(L)'
;MTVVAAAVATVGSTAFSQGVAAASKVLDSKANELVVNIEKNPALSHLIQLADKLVDVGKVVPFIAPAFVILKIIIDVEQKARDVDAKCTDLLERINFMVSNLTVLEKIPINDSIKVVIDKTNNTLKQAASLIQTYRKQGTIARRLNMSNSQNFIQMAVDITTCTQDLMLSLQIQQTGDLSVLTRAVPSDTKDDEARLFVQQHGGHSVVINSPELVEEFAKKMHLTMSDQVMEQMQSNMEDLMDENQTKIEALLKENSSNVVAETIKVLATQIRGNDAEQRLTCVQCDKEYQESANGPAACSFHKSMEQGGSYSCCGKKSPCTYSSHRSAHHCEYPYTAFYDFAFAISGYTDTKEEWAEIEEEDMLTGTVQKACVSKLLRWRSHHERIKKPMMIIHVGRVSYDNPYYFQAFGVDDIKATNASIRKTGTSLIFRTTLDNDAYAMAEWVIDPSGMINGIKISCKVATSESATTKLVPLDIETVSPSGEIQTLSKVTFKVYRPAEPYKLPEIRYVGHTLPMTPLREVRQFKVRTKLPIVMIPEGKMKANGDGGFVRRDADKFKSMIRIFNKTPPSSQTYVTLASCKAEYRIIGEKEYKEVNGLDLGGIKFPVSIGPMQSADISFEAIVLRTQEQAALMLSCWDWALVALHSPIRIRLTFTDIEGEECSFIQEYIHQPSLHMAVKNEEKDLLFLYIDNMLEGTRSAIRVSKPNDSDTVVDVNGTKYTIAELNRIVYKAEKDGITEVLLDCGRSSEEYKWDAWALVDLSCRRVYAFKILLSEGYSRSKKVAAALGYALCPLYGEEDGVAIEERPIRYADEKSTFPDLESQEVPAIMVDDDVDDDVDGKKEPAIAIATAASSSVAAAISEVVKVTSSLDTATFLSSMASLEKRIESLDTNVARMATALEKLVDILGS
;
A
#
# COMPACT_ATOMS: atom_id res chain seq x y z
N MET A 1 -0.85 100.19 -5.33
CA MET A 1 -0.29 100.11 -6.70
C MET A 1 -0.39 98.66 -7.15
N THR A 2 -1.54 98.30 -7.73
CA THR A 2 -1.87 96.90 -8.06
C THR A 2 -2.87 96.87 -9.21
N VAL A 3 -2.55 97.51 -10.35
CA VAL A 3 -3.31 97.37 -11.61
C VAL A 3 -2.37 97.52 -12.80
N VAL A 4 -1.40 96.62 -12.98
CA VAL A 4 -0.66 96.46 -14.28
C VAL A 4 -0.26 94.99 -14.55
N ALA A 5 -0.26 94.10 -13.55
CA ALA A 5 0.21 92.71 -13.74
C ALA A 5 -0.80 91.77 -14.45
N ALA A 6 -2.08 92.13 -14.58
CA ALA A 6 -3.10 91.24 -15.14
C ALA A 6 -3.20 91.26 -16.68
N ALA A 7 -2.59 92.22 -17.37
CA ALA A 7 -2.67 92.32 -18.83
C ALA A 7 -1.48 91.68 -19.57
N VAL A 8 -0.36 91.43 -18.89
CA VAL A 8 0.86 90.84 -19.50
C VAL A 8 0.85 89.31 -19.42
N ALA A 9 0.16 88.72 -18.43
CA ALA A 9 0.07 87.27 -18.28
C ALA A 9 -0.84 86.59 -19.33
N THR A 10 -1.88 87.27 -19.81
CA THR A 10 -2.84 86.69 -20.76
C THR A 10 -2.35 86.72 -22.22
N VAL A 11 -1.48 87.67 -22.57
CA VAL A 11 -0.86 87.76 -23.91
C VAL A 11 0.34 86.78 -24.03
N GLY A 12 1.07 86.55 -22.93
CA GLY A 12 2.15 85.56 -22.90
C GLY A 12 1.68 84.11 -23.03
N SER A 13 0.53 83.75 -22.44
CA SER A 13 0.02 82.38 -22.53
C SER A 13 -0.61 82.06 -23.89
N THR A 14 -1.17 83.06 -24.59
CA THR A 14 -1.72 82.90 -25.95
C THR A 14 -0.61 82.85 -27.01
N ALA A 15 0.48 83.61 -26.87
CA ALA A 15 1.64 83.51 -27.77
C ALA A 15 2.42 82.19 -27.59
N PHE A 16 2.55 81.69 -26.35
CA PHE A 16 3.20 80.40 -26.10
C PHE A 16 2.34 79.22 -26.56
N SER A 17 1.03 79.26 -26.35
CA SER A 17 0.12 78.20 -26.84
C SER A 17 -0.04 78.21 -28.37
N GLN A 18 0.02 79.36 -29.03
CA GLN A 18 0.08 79.43 -30.50
C GLN A 18 1.44 78.99 -31.05
N GLY A 19 2.54 79.25 -30.35
CA GLY A 19 3.88 78.73 -30.69
C GLY A 19 3.99 77.21 -30.53
N VAL A 20 3.40 76.65 -29.47
CA VAL A 20 3.32 75.20 -29.24
C VAL A 20 2.34 74.53 -30.19
N ALA A 21 1.22 75.17 -30.55
CA ALA A 21 0.30 74.64 -31.55
C ALA A 21 0.88 74.70 -32.99
N ALA A 22 1.73 75.70 -33.30
CA ALA A 22 2.46 75.76 -34.56
C ALA A 22 3.61 74.72 -34.60
N ALA A 23 4.34 74.53 -33.50
CA ALA A 23 5.35 73.47 -33.38
C ALA A 23 4.72 72.07 -33.41
N SER A 24 3.56 71.87 -32.76
CA SER A 24 2.78 70.63 -32.82
C SER A 24 2.22 70.40 -34.21
N LYS A 25 1.72 71.43 -34.93
CA LYS A 25 1.29 71.26 -36.34
C LYS A 25 2.44 70.90 -37.29
N VAL A 26 3.66 71.36 -37.03
CA VAL A 26 4.85 71.00 -37.82
C VAL A 26 5.42 69.63 -37.43
N LEU A 27 5.24 69.21 -36.17
CA LEU A 27 5.55 67.85 -35.70
C LEU A 27 4.49 66.84 -36.15
N ASP A 28 3.21 67.20 -36.13
CA ASP A 28 2.08 66.39 -36.56
C ASP A 28 2.04 66.24 -38.09
N SER A 29 2.54 67.22 -38.87
CA SER A 29 2.69 67.05 -40.32
C SER A 29 3.85 66.12 -40.68
N LYS A 30 4.98 66.18 -39.97
CA LYS A 30 6.11 65.24 -40.14
C LYS A 30 5.79 63.84 -39.60
N ALA A 31 5.06 63.74 -38.47
CA ALA A 31 4.63 62.47 -37.91
C ALA A 31 3.54 61.82 -38.77
N ASN A 32 2.59 62.58 -39.32
CA ASN A 32 1.62 62.04 -40.27
C ASN A 32 2.27 61.62 -41.60
N GLU A 33 3.30 62.28 -42.12
CA GLU A 33 4.05 61.77 -43.28
C GLU A 33 4.77 60.44 -42.98
N LEU A 34 5.37 60.31 -41.79
CA LEU A 34 6.03 59.07 -41.33
C LEU A 34 5.03 57.92 -41.13
N VAL A 35 3.86 58.18 -40.56
CA VAL A 35 2.78 57.18 -40.35
C VAL A 35 2.13 56.76 -41.68
N VAL A 36 1.90 57.71 -42.59
CA VAL A 36 1.31 57.45 -43.92
C VAL A 36 2.22 56.57 -44.79
N ASN A 37 3.55 56.62 -44.64
CA ASN A 37 4.48 55.74 -45.37
C ASN A 37 4.52 54.31 -44.82
N ILE A 38 4.37 54.12 -43.50
CA ILE A 38 4.32 52.80 -42.86
C ILE A 38 3.02 52.06 -43.26
N GLU A 39 1.89 52.77 -43.33
CA GLU A 39 0.60 52.20 -43.77
C GLU A 39 0.57 51.83 -45.26
N LYS A 40 1.41 52.45 -46.10
CA LYS A 40 1.49 52.19 -47.54
C LYS A 40 2.47 51.08 -47.94
N ASN A 41 3.36 50.65 -47.04
CA ASN A 41 4.35 49.61 -47.32
C ASN A 41 4.29 48.48 -46.26
N PRO A 42 3.53 47.40 -46.53
CA PRO A 42 3.43 46.25 -45.61
C PRO A 42 4.78 45.60 -45.29
N ALA A 43 5.73 45.62 -46.22
CA ALA A 43 7.07 45.07 -46.00
C ALA A 43 7.85 45.87 -44.94
N LEU A 44 7.71 47.20 -44.91
CA LEU A 44 8.32 48.04 -43.89
C LEU A 44 7.71 47.80 -42.50
N SER A 45 6.38 47.66 -42.42
CA SER A 45 5.67 47.34 -41.18
C SER A 45 6.12 45.99 -40.60
N HIS A 46 6.25 44.96 -41.45
CA HIS A 46 6.75 43.66 -41.03
C HIS A 46 8.22 43.72 -40.56
N LEU A 47 9.06 44.55 -41.21
CA LEU A 47 10.46 44.70 -40.82
C LEU A 47 10.60 45.33 -39.43
N ILE A 48 9.75 46.29 -39.08
CA ILE A 48 9.70 46.90 -37.74
C ILE A 48 9.39 45.84 -36.69
N GLN A 49 8.37 45.01 -36.92
CA GLN A 49 8.00 43.93 -36.00
C GLN A 49 9.12 42.88 -35.84
N LEU A 50 9.81 42.54 -36.94
CA LEU A 50 10.93 41.61 -36.90
C LEU A 50 12.14 42.20 -36.18
N ALA A 51 12.41 43.50 -36.33
CA ALA A 51 13.46 44.17 -35.59
C ALA A 51 13.23 44.08 -34.07
N ASP A 52 11.99 44.30 -33.60
CA ASP A 52 11.64 44.16 -32.18
C ASP A 52 11.85 42.72 -31.68
N LYS A 53 11.41 41.72 -32.44
CA LYS A 53 11.64 40.30 -32.08
C LYS A 53 13.12 39.94 -32.04
N LEU A 54 13.93 40.47 -32.95
CA LEU A 54 15.37 40.25 -32.96
C LEU A 54 16.09 40.86 -31.75
N VAL A 55 15.55 41.91 -31.13
CA VAL A 55 16.12 42.45 -29.87
C VAL A 55 16.10 41.37 -28.79
N ASP A 56 14.99 40.65 -28.66
CA ASP A 56 14.85 39.59 -27.65
C ASP A 56 15.77 38.40 -27.94
N VAL A 57 15.89 38.00 -29.22
CA VAL A 57 16.85 36.96 -29.63
C VAL A 57 18.29 37.43 -29.35
N GLY A 58 18.59 38.71 -29.60
CA GLY A 58 19.91 39.30 -29.34
C GLY A 58 20.32 39.31 -27.86
N LYS A 59 19.36 39.32 -26.92
CA LYS A 59 19.65 39.18 -25.48
C LYS A 59 20.19 37.78 -25.14
N VAL A 60 19.73 36.77 -25.86
CA VAL A 60 20.14 35.36 -25.70
C VAL A 60 21.37 35.05 -26.55
N VAL A 61 21.48 35.68 -27.73
CA VAL A 61 22.49 35.42 -28.76
C VAL A 61 23.18 36.73 -29.17
N PRO A 62 24.23 37.16 -28.44
CA PRO A 62 24.77 38.53 -28.56
C PRO A 62 25.30 38.93 -29.93
N PHE A 63 25.78 37.98 -30.75
CA PHE A 63 26.34 38.28 -32.08
C PHE A 63 25.28 38.51 -33.17
N ILE A 64 23.98 38.44 -32.84
CA ILE A 64 22.86 38.88 -33.71
C ILE A 64 22.58 40.39 -33.57
N ALA A 65 23.04 41.02 -32.48
CA ALA A 65 22.84 42.45 -32.23
C ALA A 65 23.18 43.38 -33.42
N PRO A 66 24.22 43.11 -34.25
CA PRO A 66 24.48 43.91 -35.45
C PRO A 66 23.33 43.92 -36.45
N ALA A 67 22.64 42.79 -36.65
CA ALA A 67 21.50 42.69 -37.56
C ALA A 67 20.39 43.68 -37.17
N PHE A 68 20.02 43.73 -35.89
CA PHE A 68 19.01 44.65 -35.38
C PHE A 68 19.37 46.12 -35.67
N VAL A 69 20.61 46.52 -35.41
CA VAL A 69 21.06 47.90 -35.64
C VAL A 69 21.00 48.24 -37.14
N ILE A 70 21.41 47.32 -38.02
CA ILE A 70 21.34 47.51 -39.47
C ILE A 70 19.89 47.63 -39.95
N LEU A 71 18.97 46.81 -39.42
CA LEU A 71 17.55 46.90 -39.76
C LEU A 71 16.95 48.24 -39.32
N LYS A 72 17.34 48.76 -38.16
CA LYS A 72 16.91 50.09 -37.72
C LYS A 72 17.35 51.18 -38.70
N ILE A 73 18.56 51.08 -39.26
CA ILE A 73 19.05 52.01 -40.29
C ILE A 73 18.20 51.91 -41.55
N ILE A 74 17.88 50.69 -42.01
CA ILE A 74 17.00 50.46 -43.18
C ILE A 74 15.62 51.05 -42.93
N ILE A 75 15.03 50.79 -41.76
CA ILE A 75 13.72 51.31 -41.35
C ILE A 75 13.74 52.84 -41.35
N ASP A 76 14.75 53.46 -40.72
CA ASP A 76 14.87 54.91 -40.63
C ASP A 76 15.00 55.57 -42.01
N VAL A 77 15.70 54.92 -42.96
CA VAL A 77 15.85 55.40 -44.34
C VAL A 77 14.54 55.29 -45.10
N GLU A 78 13.85 54.15 -45.02
CA GLU A 78 12.61 53.89 -45.75
C GLU A 78 11.41 54.65 -45.19
N GLN A 79 11.33 54.88 -43.88
CA GLN A 79 10.33 55.76 -43.28
C GLN A 79 10.42 57.20 -43.80
N LYS A 80 11.66 57.68 -44.05
CA LYS A 80 11.94 59.03 -44.55
C LYS A 80 11.83 59.15 -46.08
N ALA A 81 11.60 58.05 -46.81
CA ALA A 81 11.48 58.08 -48.26
C ALA A 81 10.20 58.82 -48.69
N ARG A 82 10.26 59.61 -49.77
CA ARG A 82 9.11 60.42 -50.23
C ARG A 82 8.11 59.63 -51.08
N ASP A 83 8.52 58.47 -51.59
CA ASP A 83 7.79 57.61 -52.53
C ASP A 83 8.03 56.12 -52.26
N VAL A 84 6.99 55.29 -52.42
CA VAL A 84 7.12 53.81 -52.37
C VAL A 84 7.73 53.34 -53.69
N ASP A 85 8.86 52.65 -53.61
CA ASP A 85 9.61 52.14 -54.77
C ASP A 85 9.53 50.61 -54.79
N ALA A 86 9.23 50.04 -55.96
CA ALA A 86 9.03 48.60 -56.10
C ALA A 86 10.31 47.80 -55.84
N LYS A 87 11.50 48.32 -56.19
CA LYS A 87 12.78 47.63 -55.98
C LYS A 87 13.16 47.62 -54.50
N CYS A 88 12.99 48.74 -53.82
CA CYS A 88 13.18 48.81 -52.37
C CYS A 88 12.17 47.92 -51.63
N THR A 89 10.90 47.90 -52.04
CA THR A 89 9.87 47.05 -51.44
C THR A 89 10.17 45.56 -51.62
N ASP A 90 10.56 45.14 -52.83
CA ASP A 90 11.00 43.76 -53.10
C ASP A 90 12.21 43.38 -52.23
N LEU A 91 13.18 44.28 -52.12
CA LEU A 91 14.37 44.05 -51.30
C LEU A 91 14.02 43.95 -49.81
N LEU A 92 13.09 44.77 -49.30
CA LEU A 92 12.59 44.67 -47.93
C LEU A 92 11.86 43.34 -47.68
N GLU A 93 11.07 42.84 -48.63
CA GLU A 93 10.40 41.54 -48.51
C GLU A 93 11.42 40.38 -48.43
N ARG A 94 12.49 40.44 -49.23
CA ARG A 94 13.59 39.47 -49.15
C ARG A 94 14.36 39.56 -47.84
N ILE A 95 14.62 40.77 -47.35
CA ILE A 95 15.26 41.01 -46.04
C ILE A 95 14.38 40.48 -44.90
N ASN A 96 13.08 40.76 -44.92
CA ASN A 96 12.11 40.22 -43.95
C ASN A 96 12.15 38.71 -43.90
N PHE A 97 12.13 38.06 -45.06
CA PHE A 97 12.21 36.61 -45.15
C PHE A 97 13.52 36.09 -44.54
N MET A 98 14.67 36.65 -44.94
CA MET A 98 15.98 36.25 -44.40
C MET A 98 16.06 36.42 -42.87
N VAL A 99 15.62 37.57 -42.36
CA VAL A 99 15.66 37.92 -40.93
C VAL A 99 14.70 37.08 -40.10
N SER A 100 13.53 36.73 -40.62
CA SER A 100 12.56 35.91 -39.88
C SER A 100 13.15 34.57 -39.44
N ASN A 101 14.04 33.98 -40.24
CA ASN A 101 14.73 32.73 -39.93
C ASN A 101 15.71 32.86 -38.75
N LEU A 102 16.25 34.07 -38.48
CA LEU A 102 17.12 34.30 -37.33
C LEU A 102 16.38 34.19 -35.99
N THR A 103 15.04 34.30 -35.97
CA THR A 103 14.26 34.17 -34.72
C THR A 103 14.30 32.76 -34.14
N VAL A 104 14.63 31.74 -34.94
CA VAL A 104 14.74 30.34 -34.51
C VAL A 104 15.93 30.11 -33.56
N LEU A 105 16.94 31.00 -33.61
CA LEU A 105 18.17 30.89 -32.82
C LEU A 105 17.96 30.93 -31.30
N GLU A 106 16.80 31.39 -30.83
CA GLU A 106 16.43 31.32 -29.41
C GLU A 106 16.36 29.87 -28.89
N LYS A 107 16.06 28.90 -29.76
CA LYS A 107 15.72 27.52 -29.37
C LYS A 107 16.74 26.47 -29.80
N ILE A 108 17.82 26.88 -30.48
CA ILE A 108 18.81 25.97 -31.07
C ILE A 108 20.20 26.20 -30.45
N PRO A 109 20.96 25.14 -30.11
CA PRO A 109 22.34 25.29 -29.65
C PRO A 109 23.25 25.86 -30.76
N ILE A 110 23.99 26.91 -30.44
CA ILE A 110 24.86 27.63 -31.38
C ILE A 110 26.21 26.89 -31.51
N ASN A 111 26.65 26.68 -32.74
CA ASN A 111 28.00 26.20 -33.07
C ASN A 111 28.75 27.23 -33.94
N ASP A 112 30.06 27.02 -34.12
CA ASP A 112 30.91 27.95 -34.89
C ASP A 112 30.47 28.10 -36.36
N SER A 113 29.91 27.06 -36.96
CA SER A 113 29.39 27.10 -38.33
C SER A 113 28.18 28.05 -38.46
N ILE A 114 27.26 28.02 -37.49
CA ILE A 114 26.10 28.93 -37.42
C ILE A 114 26.58 30.37 -37.24
N LYS A 115 27.62 30.60 -36.44
CA LYS A 115 28.20 31.93 -36.24
C LYS A 115 28.76 32.53 -37.53
N VAL A 116 29.49 31.75 -38.32
CA VAL A 116 30.02 32.18 -39.63
C VAL A 116 28.90 32.59 -40.59
N VAL A 117 27.79 31.84 -40.61
CA VAL A 117 26.63 32.13 -41.47
C VAL A 117 25.89 33.38 -41.00
N ILE A 118 25.83 33.63 -39.69
CA ILE A 118 25.24 34.86 -39.15
C ILE A 118 26.12 36.08 -39.43
N ASP A 119 27.45 35.95 -39.37
CA ASP A 119 28.36 37.02 -39.78
C ASP A 119 28.21 37.34 -41.28
N LYS A 120 28.02 36.33 -42.13
CA LYS A 120 27.69 36.51 -43.56
C LYS A 120 26.33 37.20 -43.74
N THR A 121 25.35 36.86 -42.92
CA THR A 121 24.01 37.50 -42.91
C THR A 121 24.12 38.97 -42.51
N ASN A 122 24.87 39.28 -41.47
CA ASN A 122 25.15 40.65 -41.05
C ASN A 122 25.82 41.46 -42.16
N ASN A 123 26.82 40.90 -42.85
CA ASN A 123 27.50 41.59 -43.94
C ASN A 123 26.56 41.83 -45.15
N THR A 124 25.73 40.85 -45.50
CA THR A 124 24.74 40.98 -46.58
C THR A 124 23.71 42.06 -46.23
N LEU A 125 23.24 42.12 -44.98
CA LEU A 125 22.35 43.19 -44.49
C LEU A 125 23.01 44.57 -44.55
N LYS A 126 24.30 44.69 -44.21
CA LYS A 126 25.04 45.98 -44.33
C LYS A 126 25.08 46.45 -45.77
N GLN A 127 25.38 45.56 -46.71
CA GLN A 127 25.42 45.89 -48.14
C GLN A 127 24.03 46.30 -48.65
N ALA A 128 22.98 45.59 -48.23
CA ALA A 128 21.60 45.95 -48.57
C ALA A 128 21.19 47.31 -47.99
N ALA A 129 21.53 47.59 -46.73
CA ALA A 129 21.28 48.88 -46.10
C ALA A 129 22.00 50.03 -46.82
N SER A 130 23.25 49.80 -47.20
CA SER A 130 24.05 50.74 -47.97
C SER A 130 23.45 51.01 -49.35
N LEU A 131 23.04 49.96 -50.07
CA LEU A 131 22.37 50.05 -51.36
C LEU A 131 21.07 50.88 -51.26
N ILE A 132 20.20 50.55 -50.30
CA ILE A 132 18.95 51.28 -50.06
C ILE A 132 19.25 52.75 -49.73
N GLN A 133 20.20 53.02 -48.84
CA GLN A 133 20.55 54.38 -48.44
C GLN A 133 21.11 55.20 -49.61
N THR A 134 22.00 54.63 -50.42
CA THR A 134 22.58 55.30 -51.60
C THR A 134 21.51 55.54 -52.66
N TYR A 135 20.67 54.54 -52.94
CA TYR A 135 19.57 54.66 -53.90
C TYR A 135 18.55 55.72 -53.49
N ARG A 136 18.15 55.77 -52.22
CA ARG A 136 17.17 56.76 -51.71
C ARG A 136 17.72 58.19 -51.63
N LYS A 137 19.05 58.36 -51.59
CA LYS A 137 19.71 59.69 -51.68
C LYS A 137 19.71 60.24 -53.11
N GLN A 138 19.58 59.40 -54.15
CA GLN A 138 19.48 59.85 -55.53
C GLN A 138 18.09 60.47 -55.82
N GLY A 139 18.08 61.59 -56.53
CA GLY A 139 16.86 62.19 -57.07
C GLY A 139 16.14 61.26 -58.05
N THR A 140 14.84 61.45 -58.24
CA THR A 140 13.99 60.55 -59.07
C THR A 140 14.49 60.39 -60.50
N ILE A 141 15.08 61.43 -61.10
CA ILE A 141 15.65 61.38 -62.45
C ILE A 141 16.94 60.54 -62.45
N ALA A 142 17.83 60.77 -61.48
CA ALA A 142 19.09 60.04 -61.35
C ALA A 142 18.87 58.54 -61.07
N ARG A 143 17.87 58.20 -60.23
CA ARG A 143 17.49 56.82 -59.93
C ARG A 143 17.12 56.02 -61.19
N ARG A 144 16.43 56.65 -62.14
CA ARG A 144 15.91 56.01 -63.35
C ARG A 144 16.92 55.95 -64.49
N LEU A 145 17.70 57.01 -64.68
CA LEU A 145 18.69 57.06 -65.76
C LEU A 145 19.98 56.30 -65.44
N ASN A 146 20.29 56.06 -64.15
CA ASN A 146 21.44 55.27 -63.76
C ASN A 146 21.16 53.76 -63.90
N MET A 147 21.60 53.20 -65.02
CA MET A 147 21.34 51.79 -65.37
C MET A 147 22.00 50.79 -64.40
N SER A 148 23.05 51.22 -63.68
CA SER A 148 23.71 50.36 -62.67
C SER A 148 22.79 50.04 -61.48
N ASN A 149 21.82 50.90 -61.16
CA ASN A 149 20.87 50.67 -60.08
C ASN A 149 20.15 49.33 -60.24
N SER A 150 19.60 49.05 -61.44
CA SER A 150 18.86 47.81 -61.67
C SER A 150 19.75 46.58 -61.50
N GLN A 151 21.01 46.65 -61.96
CA GLN A 151 21.97 45.56 -61.82
C GLN A 151 22.36 45.33 -60.35
N ASN A 152 22.53 46.41 -59.58
CA ASN A 152 22.87 46.34 -58.16
C ASN A 152 21.75 45.72 -57.31
N PHE A 153 20.47 46.02 -57.62
CA PHE A 153 19.34 45.36 -56.95
C PHE A 153 19.21 43.88 -57.35
N ILE A 154 19.50 43.51 -58.62
CA ILE A 154 19.53 42.11 -59.05
C ILE A 154 20.64 41.35 -58.31
N GLN A 155 21.85 41.91 -58.23
CA GLN A 155 22.96 41.28 -57.52
C GLN A 155 22.64 41.12 -56.03
N MET A 156 22.09 42.16 -55.39
CA MET A 156 21.70 42.09 -53.98
C MET A 156 20.60 41.05 -53.72
N ALA A 157 19.65 40.87 -54.64
CA ALA A 157 18.65 39.83 -54.54
C ALA A 157 19.26 38.42 -54.60
N VAL A 158 20.30 38.21 -55.43
CA VAL A 158 21.07 36.96 -55.49
C VAL A 158 21.85 36.72 -54.19
N ASP A 159 22.50 37.77 -53.66
CA ASP A 159 23.30 37.68 -52.44
C ASP A 159 22.42 37.33 -51.22
N ILE A 160 21.26 37.99 -51.07
CA ILE A 160 20.29 37.67 -50.02
C ILE A 160 19.73 36.26 -50.18
N THR A 161 19.44 35.83 -51.41
CA THR A 161 18.92 34.47 -51.67
C THR A 161 19.94 33.41 -51.26
N THR A 162 21.21 33.60 -51.67
CA THR A 162 22.30 32.69 -51.31
C THR A 162 22.51 32.65 -49.80
N CYS A 163 22.56 33.82 -49.15
CA CYS A 163 22.74 33.91 -47.70
C CYS A 163 21.57 33.27 -46.93
N THR A 164 20.33 33.44 -47.42
CA THR A 164 19.15 32.85 -46.79
C THR A 164 19.14 31.33 -46.92
N GLN A 165 19.58 30.78 -48.07
CA GLN A 165 19.71 29.34 -48.26
C GLN A 165 20.75 28.73 -47.30
N ASP A 166 21.92 29.38 -47.17
CA ASP A 166 22.96 28.98 -46.20
C ASP A 166 22.43 28.99 -44.76
N LEU A 167 21.64 30.01 -44.41
CA LEU A 167 21.02 30.17 -43.10
C LEU A 167 20.00 29.06 -42.82
N MET A 168 19.07 28.81 -43.74
CA MET A 168 18.06 27.74 -43.57
C MET A 168 18.70 26.35 -43.45
N LEU A 169 19.75 26.07 -44.24
CA LEU A 169 20.49 24.81 -44.17
C LEU A 169 21.17 24.64 -42.80
N SER A 170 21.85 25.70 -42.33
CA SER A 170 22.61 25.66 -41.08
C SER A 170 21.71 25.57 -39.85
N LEU A 171 20.50 26.14 -39.91
CA LEU A 171 19.50 26.07 -38.85
C LEU A 171 18.59 24.84 -38.94
N GLN A 172 18.80 23.97 -39.94
CA GLN A 172 17.97 22.78 -40.19
C GLN A 172 16.46 23.08 -40.30
N ILE A 173 16.10 24.26 -40.82
CA ILE A 173 14.71 24.69 -40.93
C ILE A 173 14.02 23.86 -42.03
N GLN A 174 13.00 23.08 -41.66
CA GLN A 174 12.16 22.38 -42.63
C GLN A 174 11.32 23.40 -43.41
N GLN A 175 11.42 23.37 -44.74
CA GLN A 175 10.74 24.30 -45.65
C GLN A 175 9.21 24.15 -45.51
N THR A 176 8.57 25.12 -44.87
CA THR A 176 7.10 25.16 -44.70
C THR A 176 6.44 26.40 -45.30
N GLY A 177 7.23 27.33 -45.84
CA GLY A 177 6.76 28.61 -46.41
C GLY A 177 7.00 28.76 -47.92
N ASP A 178 6.32 29.73 -48.53
CA ASP A 178 6.44 30.07 -49.95
C ASP A 178 7.81 30.72 -50.27
N LEU A 179 8.64 30.03 -51.07
CA LEU A 179 9.96 30.50 -51.52
C LEU A 179 9.88 31.44 -52.75
N SER A 180 8.67 31.79 -53.20
CA SER A 180 8.47 32.70 -54.33
C SER A 180 9.16 34.05 -54.16
N VAL A 181 9.24 34.56 -52.92
CA VAL A 181 9.92 35.84 -52.59
C VAL A 181 11.41 35.80 -52.92
N LEU A 182 12.08 34.66 -52.75
CA LEU A 182 13.50 34.52 -53.08
C LEU A 182 13.75 34.26 -54.57
N THR A 183 12.80 33.65 -55.26
CA THR A 183 12.98 33.15 -56.63
C THR A 183 12.41 34.06 -57.72
N ARG A 184 11.55 35.03 -57.39
CA ARG A 184 10.99 35.98 -58.35
C ARG A 184 12.04 36.96 -58.88
N ALA A 185 11.82 37.51 -60.07
CA ALA A 185 12.66 38.56 -60.64
C ALA A 185 12.47 39.89 -59.90
N VAL A 186 13.51 40.72 -59.83
CA VAL A 186 13.42 42.09 -59.28
C VAL A 186 12.43 42.90 -60.14
N PRO A 187 11.45 43.60 -59.54
CA PRO A 187 10.46 44.35 -60.29
C PRO A 187 11.07 45.56 -61.01
N SER A 188 10.61 45.82 -62.23
CA SER A 188 10.89 47.03 -63.00
C SER A 188 9.60 47.80 -63.18
N ASP A 189 9.61 49.12 -62.98
CA ASP A 189 8.43 49.95 -63.26
C ASP A 189 8.39 50.35 -64.75
N THR A 190 7.24 50.82 -65.24
CA THR A 190 7.09 51.23 -66.65
C THR A 190 8.00 52.41 -67.02
N LYS A 191 8.44 53.19 -66.02
CA LYS A 191 9.28 54.38 -66.20
C LYS A 191 10.77 54.01 -66.28
N ASP A 192 11.18 52.91 -65.66
CA ASP A 192 12.49 52.28 -65.80
C ASP A 192 12.64 51.70 -67.21
N ASP A 193 11.58 51.09 -67.75
CA ASP A 193 11.55 50.59 -69.12
C ASP A 193 11.65 51.72 -70.14
N GLU A 194 10.93 52.83 -69.92
CA GLU A 194 11.03 54.04 -70.73
C GLU A 194 12.41 54.71 -70.63
N ALA A 195 13.03 54.72 -69.43
CA ALA A 195 14.40 55.20 -69.24
C ALA A 195 15.41 54.34 -70.00
N ARG A 196 15.27 53.01 -69.94
CA ARG A 196 16.10 52.06 -70.67
C ARG A 196 15.99 52.24 -72.18
N LEU A 197 14.76 52.39 -72.70
CA LEU A 197 14.52 52.67 -74.12
C LEU A 197 15.09 54.03 -74.53
N PHE A 198 14.93 55.06 -73.70
CA PHE A 198 15.48 56.39 -73.94
C PHE A 198 17.01 56.36 -74.02
N VAL A 199 17.67 55.66 -73.09
CA VAL A 199 19.13 55.47 -73.07
C VAL A 199 19.62 54.70 -74.30
N GLN A 200 18.89 53.67 -74.74
CA GLN A 200 19.22 52.91 -75.95
C GLN A 200 19.06 53.74 -77.24
N GLN A 201 18.02 54.58 -77.31
CA GLN A 201 17.74 55.43 -78.47
C GLN A 201 18.78 56.54 -78.68
N HIS A 202 19.43 57.00 -77.61
CA HIS A 202 20.35 58.15 -77.63
C HIS A 202 21.84 57.77 -77.51
N GLY A 203 22.21 56.55 -77.91
CA GLY A 203 23.62 56.14 -78.04
C GLY A 203 24.26 55.55 -76.77
N GLY A 204 23.47 55.21 -75.76
CA GLY A 204 23.92 54.48 -74.57
C GLY A 204 24.08 55.35 -73.32
N HIS A 205 24.30 54.68 -72.19
CA HIS A 205 24.22 55.28 -70.85
C HIS A 205 25.22 56.44 -70.66
N SER A 206 26.46 56.27 -71.12
CA SER A 206 27.53 57.27 -71.00
C SER A 206 27.27 58.57 -71.77
N VAL A 207 26.49 58.53 -72.85
CA VAL A 207 26.14 59.71 -73.64
C VAL A 207 25.04 60.52 -72.96
N VAL A 208 24.03 59.83 -72.43
CA VAL A 208 22.88 60.47 -71.77
C VAL A 208 23.28 61.14 -70.45
N ILE A 209 24.11 60.51 -69.62
CA ILE A 209 24.49 61.07 -68.30
C ILE A 209 25.43 62.28 -68.39
N ASN A 210 26.14 62.44 -69.52
CA ASN A 210 27.10 63.53 -69.73
C ASN A 210 26.52 64.70 -70.54
N SER A 211 25.25 64.61 -70.96
CA SER A 211 24.56 65.66 -71.71
C SER A 211 23.39 66.24 -70.91
N PRO A 212 23.52 67.46 -70.34
CA PRO A 212 22.45 68.12 -69.60
C PRO A 212 21.15 68.26 -70.41
N GLU A 213 21.27 68.47 -71.72
CA GLU A 213 20.15 68.65 -72.65
C GLU A 213 19.29 67.39 -72.77
N LEU A 214 19.93 66.21 -72.85
CA LEU A 214 19.23 64.91 -72.94
C LEU A 214 18.55 64.53 -71.62
N VAL A 215 19.15 64.91 -70.47
CA VAL A 215 18.55 64.69 -69.16
C VAL A 215 17.32 65.59 -68.96
N GLU A 216 17.37 66.84 -69.44
CA GLU A 216 16.22 67.75 -69.40
C GLU A 216 15.09 67.28 -70.34
N GLU A 217 15.42 66.73 -71.51
CA GLU A 217 14.45 66.13 -72.42
C GLU A 217 13.73 64.94 -71.77
N PHE A 218 14.49 64.05 -71.12
CA PHE A 218 13.92 62.94 -70.36
C PHE A 218 13.04 63.43 -69.20
N ALA A 219 13.49 64.43 -68.43
CA ALA A 219 12.72 64.99 -67.32
C ALA A 219 11.37 65.58 -67.80
N LYS A 220 11.38 66.31 -68.93
CA LYS A 220 10.15 66.84 -69.54
C LYS A 220 9.21 65.73 -70.02
N LYS A 221 9.74 64.71 -70.70
CA LYS A 221 8.97 63.55 -71.18
C LYS A 221 8.29 62.81 -70.03
N MET A 222 8.96 62.71 -68.88
CA MET A 222 8.46 62.01 -67.70
C MET A 222 7.67 62.90 -66.72
N HIS A 223 7.45 64.16 -67.07
CA HIS A 223 6.83 65.18 -66.21
C HIS A 223 7.51 65.31 -64.82
N LEU A 224 8.84 65.26 -64.79
CA LEU A 224 9.66 65.39 -63.58
C LEU A 224 10.31 66.78 -63.51
N THR A 225 10.39 67.35 -62.31
CA THR A 225 11.08 68.62 -62.05
C THR A 225 12.59 68.41 -61.98
N MET A 226 13.34 69.15 -62.79
CA MET A 226 14.81 69.13 -62.77
C MET A 226 15.33 69.97 -61.59
N SER A 227 16.29 69.44 -60.83
CA SER A 227 17.02 70.21 -59.81
C SER A 227 18.49 70.35 -60.19
N ASP A 228 19.14 71.40 -59.70
CA ASP A 228 20.56 71.71 -60.00
C ASP A 228 21.52 70.61 -59.51
N GLN A 229 21.07 69.73 -58.61
CA GLN A 229 21.85 68.61 -58.06
C GLN A 229 21.74 67.31 -58.87
N VAL A 230 20.86 67.23 -59.87
CA VAL A 230 20.63 65.98 -60.63
C VAL A 230 21.88 65.56 -61.41
N MET A 231 22.59 66.51 -62.02
CA MET A 231 23.81 66.22 -62.80
C MET A 231 24.97 65.77 -61.91
N GLU A 232 25.12 66.36 -60.73
CA GLU A 232 26.12 65.95 -59.73
C GLU A 232 25.84 64.52 -59.21
N GLN A 233 24.57 64.20 -58.96
CA GLN A 233 24.14 62.86 -58.57
C GLN A 233 24.32 61.81 -59.68
N MET A 234 24.16 62.20 -60.95
CA MET A 234 24.36 61.30 -62.10
C MET A 234 25.83 60.95 -62.34
N GLN A 235 26.75 61.83 -61.95
CA GLN A 235 28.20 61.63 -62.05
C GLN A 235 28.81 60.92 -60.83
N SER A 236 28.03 60.74 -59.76
CA SER A 236 28.48 60.02 -58.57
C SER A 236 28.55 58.50 -58.83
N ASN A 237 29.69 57.89 -58.53
CA ASN A 237 29.84 56.44 -58.60
C ASN A 237 29.13 55.80 -57.41
N MET A 238 28.18 54.93 -57.70
CA MET A 238 27.34 54.30 -56.69
C MET A 238 28.13 53.35 -55.79
N GLU A 239 29.16 52.68 -56.34
CA GLU A 239 30.02 51.76 -55.60
C GLU A 239 30.82 52.49 -54.51
N ASP A 240 31.43 53.63 -54.84
CA ASP A 240 32.20 54.44 -53.90
C ASP A 240 31.31 54.99 -52.75
N LEU A 241 30.08 55.39 -53.07
CA LEU A 241 29.10 55.84 -52.07
C LEU A 241 28.58 54.69 -51.20
N MET A 242 28.48 53.49 -51.76
CA MET A 242 28.10 52.29 -51.01
C MET A 242 29.21 51.86 -50.04
N ASP A 243 30.48 51.94 -50.44
CA ASP A 243 31.63 51.64 -49.58
C ASP A 243 31.77 52.66 -48.43
N GLU A 244 31.55 53.95 -48.72
CA GLU A 244 31.55 54.99 -47.70
C GLU A 244 30.42 54.80 -46.68
N ASN A 245 29.19 54.50 -47.15
CA ASN A 245 28.05 54.23 -46.28
C ASN A 245 28.26 52.94 -45.47
N GLN A 246 28.82 51.88 -46.06
CA GLN A 246 29.13 50.64 -45.35
C GLN A 246 30.16 50.86 -44.23
N THR A 247 31.19 51.69 -44.48
CA THR A 247 32.19 52.07 -43.47
C THR A 247 31.56 52.86 -42.32
N LYS A 248 30.63 53.78 -42.62
CA LYS A 248 29.87 54.52 -41.59
C LYS A 248 28.95 53.61 -40.77
N ILE A 249 28.26 52.67 -41.41
CA ILE A 249 27.43 51.66 -40.73
C ILE A 249 28.32 50.78 -39.82
N GLU A 250 29.48 50.35 -40.29
CA GLU A 250 30.44 49.55 -39.51
C GLU A 250 30.95 50.31 -38.27
N ALA A 251 31.22 51.61 -38.40
CA ALA A 251 31.60 52.46 -37.26
C ALA A 251 30.48 52.56 -36.22
N LEU A 252 29.22 52.78 -36.66
CA LEU A 252 28.05 52.80 -35.77
C LEU A 252 27.80 51.45 -35.09
N LEU A 253 28.11 50.33 -35.76
CA LEU A 253 28.01 48.99 -35.19
C LEU A 253 29.04 48.74 -34.09
N LYS A 254 30.29 49.18 -34.30
CA LYS A 254 31.36 49.07 -33.28
C LYS A 254 31.07 49.92 -32.04
N GLU A 255 30.43 51.08 -32.21
CA GLU A 255 30.04 51.96 -31.10
C GLU A 255 28.84 51.41 -30.30
N ASN A 256 27.87 50.78 -30.96
CA ASN A 256 26.68 50.23 -30.29
C ASN A 256 26.87 48.82 -29.68
N SER A 257 27.71 47.98 -30.28
CA SER A 257 27.94 46.61 -29.79
C SER A 257 28.66 46.56 -28.44
N SER A 258 29.54 47.52 -28.15
CA SER A 258 30.26 47.62 -26.86
C SER A 258 29.33 47.96 -25.69
N ASN A 259 28.34 48.84 -25.90
CA ASN A 259 27.37 49.24 -24.88
C ASN A 259 26.30 48.18 -24.60
N VAL A 260 25.79 47.51 -25.65
CA VAL A 260 24.74 46.48 -25.49
C VAL A 260 25.30 45.20 -24.84
N VAL A 261 26.53 44.79 -25.18
CA VAL A 261 27.16 43.60 -24.57
C VAL A 261 27.50 43.86 -23.10
N ALA A 262 27.97 45.06 -22.75
CA ALA A 262 28.29 45.41 -21.37
C ALA A 262 27.03 45.43 -20.47
N GLU A 263 25.91 45.99 -20.96
CA GLU A 263 24.67 46.05 -20.19
C GLU A 263 24.02 44.66 -20.05
N THR A 264 24.07 43.84 -21.10
CA THR A 264 23.53 42.46 -21.08
C THR A 264 24.31 41.55 -20.13
N ILE A 265 25.65 41.65 -20.11
CA ILE A 265 26.48 40.89 -19.15
C ILE A 265 26.22 41.36 -17.72
N LYS A 266 25.96 42.66 -17.51
CA LYS A 266 25.65 43.21 -16.19
C LYS A 266 24.28 42.75 -15.70
N VAL A 267 23.25 42.76 -16.55
CA VAL A 267 21.91 42.24 -16.23
C VAL A 267 21.96 40.73 -15.97
N LEU A 268 22.64 39.95 -16.82
CA LEU A 268 22.76 38.50 -16.66
C LEU A 268 23.55 38.14 -15.39
N ALA A 269 24.64 38.85 -15.07
CA ALA A 269 25.39 38.64 -13.84
C ALA A 269 24.61 39.05 -12.58
N THR A 270 23.71 40.03 -12.67
CA THR A 270 22.85 40.44 -11.55
C THR A 270 21.71 39.44 -11.35
N GLN A 271 21.17 38.88 -12.44
CA GLN A 271 20.14 37.84 -12.40
C GLN A 271 20.69 36.49 -11.94
N ILE A 272 21.88 36.09 -12.38
CA ILE A 272 22.57 34.88 -11.90
C ILE A 272 22.94 35.03 -10.41
N ARG A 273 23.47 36.18 -9.98
CA ARG A 273 23.72 36.42 -8.54
C ARG A 273 22.44 36.51 -7.72
N GLY A 274 21.36 37.06 -8.28
CA GLY A 274 20.05 37.11 -7.63
C GLY A 274 19.46 35.71 -7.43
N ASN A 275 19.53 34.87 -8.45
CA ASN A 275 19.06 33.49 -8.40
C ASN A 275 19.97 32.58 -7.53
N ASP A 276 21.29 32.80 -7.54
CA ASP A 276 22.21 32.05 -6.67
C ASP A 276 22.14 32.52 -5.19
N ALA A 277 21.75 33.77 -4.94
CA ALA A 277 21.51 34.29 -3.59
C ALA A 277 20.13 33.90 -3.02
N GLU A 278 19.23 33.39 -3.86
CA GLU A 278 17.90 33.00 -3.43
C GLU A 278 17.96 31.72 -2.58
N GLN A 279 17.35 31.79 -1.39
CA GLN A 279 17.31 30.68 -0.46
C GLN A 279 16.65 29.45 -1.10
N ARG A 280 17.37 28.32 -1.11
CA ARG A 280 16.79 27.02 -1.47
C ARG A 280 15.93 26.53 -0.32
N LEU A 281 14.66 26.25 -0.62
CA LEU A 281 13.69 25.71 0.32
C LEU A 281 13.37 24.27 -0.07
N THR A 282 13.09 23.41 0.92
CA THR A 282 12.62 22.04 0.64
C THR A 282 11.10 22.03 0.64
N CYS A 283 10.50 21.48 -0.41
CA CYS A 283 9.05 21.39 -0.50
C CYS A 283 8.50 20.26 0.37
N VAL A 284 7.62 20.58 1.32
CA VAL A 284 7.01 19.57 2.22
C VAL A 284 6.04 18.61 1.52
N GLN A 285 5.66 18.87 0.27
CA GLN A 285 4.67 18.08 -0.47
C GLN A 285 5.32 17.00 -1.34
N CYS A 286 6.48 17.30 -1.94
CA CYS A 286 7.19 16.40 -2.86
C CYS A 286 8.66 16.16 -2.48
N ASP A 287 9.12 16.75 -1.37
CA ASP A 287 10.48 16.65 -0.81
C ASP A 287 11.60 17.13 -1.75
N LYS A 288 11.26 17.92 -2.77
CA LYS A 288 12.23 18.52 -3.70
C LYS A 288 12.64 19.92 -3.26
N GLU A 289 13.91 20.25 -3.45
CA GLU A 289 14.41 21.61 -3.30
C GLU A 289 13.85 22.52 -4.40
N TYR A 290 13.46 23.74 -4.03
CA TYR A 290 12.95 24.75 -4.94
C TYR A 290 13.37 26.16 -4.51
N GLN A 291 13.23 27.12 -5.42
CA GLN A 291 13.39 28.56 -5.20
C GLN A 291 12.06 29.25 -5.47
N GLU A 292 11.72 30.31 -4.73
CA GLU A 292 10.42 30.99 -4.88
C GLU A 292 10.27 31.65 -6.26
N SER A 293 11.35 32.15 -6.86
CA SER A 293 11.35 32.69 -8.22
C SER A 293 10.97 31.67 -9.29
N ALA A 294 11.23 30.38 -9.04
CA ALA A 294 10.88 29.26 -9.91
C ALA A 294 9.56 28.56 -9.51
N ASN A 295 8.88 29.05 -8.47
CA ASN A 295 7.73 28.38 -7.84
C ASN A 295 6.39 28.62 -8.56
N GLY A 296 6.28 28.15 -9.80
CA GLY A 296 5.06 28.27 -10.59
C GLY A 296 3.89 27.37 -10.13
N PRO A 297 2.65 27.63 -10.58
CA PRO A 297 1.43 26.89 -10.19
C PRO A 297 1.40 25.39 -10.48
N ALA A 298 2.41 24.83 -11.16
CA ALA A 298 2.53 23.40 -11.47
C ALA A 298 3.95 22.86 -11.21
N ALA A 299 4.77 23.59 -10.46
CA ALA A 299 6.16 23.22 -10.18
C ALA A 299 6.26 21.98 -9.26
N CYS A 300 5.35 21.88 -8.28
CA CYS A 300 5.21 20.75 -7.39
C CYS A 300 4.26 19.71 -7.98
N SER A 301 4.57 18.43 -7.78
CA SER A 301 3.73 17.30 -8.16
C SER A 301 3.66 16.29 -7.02
N PHE A 302 2.43 15.91 -6.63
CA PHE A 302 2.20 15.01 -5.49
C PHE A 302 0.87 14.25 -5.64
N HIS A 303 0.62 13.31 -4.73
CA HIS A 303 -0.66 12.62 -4.57
C HIS A 303 -1.45 13.20 -3.41
N LYS A 304 -2.78 13.20 -3.53
CA LYS A 304 -3.67 13.70 -2.46
C LYS A 304 -3.93 12.69 -1.36
N SER A 305 -3.57 11.42 -1.55
CA SER A 305 -3.92 10.33 -0.63
C SER A 305 -2.69 9.59 -0.13
N MET A 306 -2.87 8.72 0.87
CA MET A 306 -1.85 7.76 1.26
C MET A 306 -1.75 6.62 0.23
N GLU A 307 -0.61 5.92 0.22
CA GLU A 307 -0.40 4.72 -0.56
C GLU A 307 -1.06 3.51 0.14
N GLN A 308 -1.84 2.73 -0.61
CA GLN A 308 -2.47 1.49 -0.18
C GLN A 308 -2.12 0.38 -1.18
N GLY A 309 -1.39 -0.64 -0.70
CA GLY A 309 -1.05 -1.82 -1.51
C GLY A 309 -0.24 -1.52 -2.78
N GLY A 310 0.59 -0.48 -2.78
CA GLY A 310 1.40 -0.09 -3.95
C GLY A 310 0.72 0.88 -4.92
N SER A 311 -0.46 1.40 -4.56
CA SER A 311 -1.25 2.35 -5.37
C SER A 311 -1.83 3.47 -4.50
N TYR A 312 -2.09 4.64 -5.08
CA TYR A 312 -2.68 5.76 -4.35
C TYR A 312 -4.18 5.81 -4.56
N SER A 313 -4.97 5.83 -3.48
CA SER A 313 -6.45 5.83 -3.57
C SER A 313 -7.04 7.04 -4.33
N CYS A 314 -6.30 8.14 -4.46
CA CYS A 314 -6.75 9.30 -5.23
C CYS A 314 -6.85 9.07 -6.75
N CYS A 315 -6.04 8.17 -7.32
CA CYS A 315 -6.02 7.95 -8.78
C CYS A 315 -5.67 6.53 -9.25
N GLY A 316 -5.34 5.61 -8.34
CA GLY A 316 -4.92 4.24 -8.60
C GLY A 316 -3.54 4.09 -9.26
N LYS A 317 -2.77 5.18 -9.42
CA LYS A 317 -1.47 5.19 -10.11
C LYS A 317 -0.32 5.49 -9.14
N LYS A 318 0.89 5.07 -9.51
CA LYS A 318 2.13 5.43 -8.79
C LYS A 318 2.62 6.84 -9.11
N SER A 319 2.45 7.30 -10.34
CA SER A 319 2.85 8.65 -10.77
C SER A 319 1.96 9.73 -10.13
N PRO A 320 2.51 10.87 -9.65
CA PRO A 320 1.73 11.97 -9.08
C PRO A 320 0.56 12.39 -9.96
N CYS A 321 -0.58 12.72 -9.34
CA CYS A 321 -1.80 13.08 -10.07
C CYS A 321 -2.26 14.53 -9.85
N THR A 322 -1.59 15.28 -8.97
CA THR A 322 -1.91 16.67 -8.64
C THR A 322 -0.67 17.54 -8.81
N TYR A 323 -0.87 18.77 -9.28
CA TYR A 323 0.18 19.76 -9.50
C TYR A 323 -0.20 21.08 -8.82
N SER A 324 0.76 21.70 -8.12
CA SER A 324 0.60 23.03 -7.50
C SER A 324 1.94 23.75 -7.41
N SER A 325 1.98 24.96 -6.83
CA SER A 325 3.22 25.55 -6.32
C SER A 325 3.76 24.73 -5.15
N HIS A 326 5.09 24.68 -5.01
CA HIS A 326 5.78 24.17 -3.84
C HIS A 326 5.45 25.00 -2.58
N ARG A 327 5.54 24.34 -1.43
CA ARG A 327 5.38 24.93 -0.10
C ARG A 327 6.52 24.49 0.81
N SER A 328 7.06 25.41 1.59
CA SER A 328 8.15 25.16 2.55
C SER A 328 7.67 24.77 3.96
N ALA A 329 6.38 24.85 4.23
CA ALA A 329 5.78 24.51 5.52
C ALA A 329 4.52 23.64 5.34
N HIS A 330 4.32 22.69 6.27
CA HIS A 330 3.13 21.85 6.29
C HIS A 330 1.87 22.68 6.50
N HIS A 331 0.80 22.33 5.77
CA HIS A 331 -0.48 23.03 5.83
C HIS A 331 -1.64 22.03 5.71
N CYS A 332 -2.82 22.42 6.20
CA CYS A 332 -4.05 21.63 6.07
C CYS A 332 -5.06 22.23 5.06
N GLU A 333 -4.67 23.23 4.28
CA GLU A 333 -5.54 23.88 3.25
C GLU A 333 -6.09 22.90 2.19
N TYR A 334 -5.31 21.88 1.84
CA TYR A 334 -5.68 20.83 0.90
C TYR A 334 -4.85 19.57 1.16
N PRO A 335 -5.36 18.38 0.79
CA PRO A 335 -4.73 17.10 1.10
C PRO A 335 -3.50 16.79 0.22
N TYR A 336 -2.46 16.21 0.83
CA TYR A 336 -1.28 15.66 0.15
C TYR A 336 -0.61 14.56 0.97
N THR A 337 0.00 13.57 0.31
CA THR A 337 0.53 12.35 0.94
C THR A 337 1.43 12.61 2.15
N ALA A 338 2.49 13.40 1.97
CA ALA A 338 3.47 13.65 3.02
C ALA A 338 2.88 14.35 4.25
N PHE A 339 1.74 15.04 4.12
CA PHE A 339 1.03 15.61 5.26
C PHE A 339 0.52 14.55 6.21
N TYR A 340 0.02 13.42 5.68
CA TYR A 340 -0.54 12.36 6.50
C TYR A 340 0.51 11.67 7.35
N ASP A 341 1.68 11.40 6.76
CA ASP A 341 2.82 10.84 7.48
C ASP A 341 3.28 11.79 8.57
N PHE A 342 3.35 13.09 8.26
CA PHE A 342 3.66 14.14 9.23
C PHE A 342 2.64 14.22 10.37
N ALA A 343 1.34 14.26 10.06
CA ALA A 343 0.29 14.34 11.06
C ALA A 343 0.27 13.08 11.94
N PHE A 344 0.39 11.89 11.33
CA PHE A 344 0.44 10.61 12.04
C PHE A 344 1.69 10.48 12.93
N ALA A 345 2.86 10.96 12.47
CA ALA A 345 4.08 11.00 13.25
C ALA A 345 3.95 11.81 14.55
N ILE A 346 2.97 12.72 14.62
CA ILE A 346 2.66 13.51 15.80
C ILE A 346 1.46 12.92 16.56
N SER A 347 0.37 12.58 15.90
CA SER A 347 -0.88 12.18 16.57
C SER A 347 -0.93 10.71 17.01
N GLY A 348 -0.12 9.84 16.38
CA GLY A 348 -0.15 8.39 16.58
C GLY A 348 0.69 7.87 17.75
N TYR A 349 1.37 8.75 18.49
CA TYR A 349 2.29 8.38 19.57
C TYR A 349 1.97 9.18 20.84
N THR A 350 2.25 8.58 22.00
CA THR A 350 2.01 9.21 23.32
C THR A 350 3.16 10.10 23.79
N ASP A 351 4.36 9.97 23.21
CA ASP A 351 5.55 10.75 23.59
C ASP A 351 5.73 12.05 22.79
N THR A 352 4.88 12.29 21.80
CA THR A 352 4.92 13.43 20.86
C THR A 352 4.00 14.57 21.24
N LYS A 353 2.92 14.29 21.98
CA LYS A 353 1.95 15.27 22.45
C LYS A 353 1.50 14.97 23.88
N GLU A 354 1.09 16.01 24.58
CA GLU A 354 0.40 15.91 25.88
C GLU A 354 -1.01 16.48 25.69
N GLU A 355 -2.02 15.64 25.83
CA GLU A 355 -3.42 16.03 25.54
C GLU A 355 -3.98 16.88 26.69
N TRP A 356 -4.51 18.06 26.34
CA TRP A 356 -5.22 18.90 27.29
C TRP A 356 -6.68 18.52 27.33
N ALA A 357 -7.34 18.57 26.16
CA ALA A 357 -8.74 18.20 26.03
C ALA A 357 -8.96 17.44 24.73
N GLU A 358 -9.65 16.31 24.84
CA GLU A 358 -10.11 15.51 23.71
C GLU A 358 -11.60 15.21 23.86
N ILE A 359 -12.30 15.27 22.74
CA ILE A 359 -13.67 14.78 22.58
C ILE A 359 -13.64 13.85 21.37
N GLU A 360 -14.02 12.60 21.61
CA GLU A 360 -14.23 11.60 20.58
C GLU A 360 -15.64 11.04 20.78
N GLU A 361 -16.51 11.26 19.80
CA GLU A 361 -17.87 10.73 19.78
C GLU A 361 -18.04 9.85 18.57
N GLU A 362 -18.70 8.72 18.77
CA GLU A 362 -18.97 7.75 17.72
C GLU A 362 -20.47 7.65 17.45
N ASP A 363 -20.84 7.72 16.17
CA ASP A 363 -22.21 7.51 15.71
C ASP A 363 -22.58 6.03 15.89
N MET A 364 -23.61 5.76 16.69
CA MET A 364 -24.01 4.40 17.05
C MET A 364 -24.66 3.62 15.89
N LEU A 365 -25.07 4.29 14.80
CA LEU A 365 -25.65 3.65 13.61
C LEU A 365 -24.59 3.39 12.54
N THR A 366 -23.69 4.34 12.29
CA THR A 366 -22.73 4.27 11.19
C THR A 366 -21.32 3.84 11.63
N GLY A 367 -21.02 3.94 12.93
CA GLY A 367 -19.67 3.75 13.47
C GLY A 367 -18.68 4.83 13.06
N THR A 368 -19.16 5.94 12.50
CA THR A 368 -18.31 7.09 12.15
C THR A 368 -17.94 7.86 13.40
N VAL A 369 -16.69 8.33 13.46
CA VAL A 369 -16.16 9.01 14.64
C VAL A 369 -15.94 10.48 14.34
N GLN A 370 -16.47 11.34 15.21
CA GLN A 370 -16.20 12.77 15.25
C GLN A 370 -15.23 13.07 16.38
N LYS A 371 -14.12 13.71 16.03
CA LYS A 371 -13.00 13.94 16.94
C LYS A 371 -12.57 15.41 16.94
N ALA A 372 -12.36 15.96 18.13
CA ALA A 372 -11.75 17.26 18.31
C ALA A 372 -10.80 17.20 19.51
N CYS A 373 -9.59 17.71 19.35
CA CYS A 373 -8.54 17.63 20.36
C CYS A 373 -7.67 18.89 20.37
N VAL A 374 -7.29 19.32 21.57
CA VAL A 374 -6.28 20.34 21.82
C VAL A 374 -5.19 19.71 22.67
N SER A 375 -3.95 19.82 22.21
CA SER A 375 -2.80 19.20 22.88
C SER A 375 -1.60 20.15 22.88
N LYS A 376 -0.69 19.95 23.83
CA LYS A 376 0.66 20.50 23.75
C LYS A 376 1.51 19.64 22.82
N LEU A 377 2.24 20.27 21.90
CA LEU A 377 3.21 19.61 21.06
C LEU A 377 4.52 19.43 21.84
N LEU A 378 4.98 18.19 22.00
CA LEU A 378 6.25 17.86 22.67
C LEU A 378 7.36 17.57 21.67
N ARG A 379 7.05 16.86 20.58
CA ARG A 379 8.01 16.42 19.54
C ARG A 379 7.31 16.35 18.19
N TRP A 380 8.03 16.64 17.10
CA TRP A 380 7.52 16.49 15.73
C TRP A 380 7.39 15.03 15.29
N ARG A 381 8.11 14.11 15.95
CA ARG A 381 8.10 12.67 15.69
C ARG A 381 8.50 11.92 16.95
N SER A 382 7.99 10.70 17.12
CA SER A 382 8.36 9.84 18.25
C SER A 382 9.87 9.65 18.33
N HIS A 383 10.41 9.63 19.55
CA HIS A 383 11.84 9.50 19.86
C HIS A 383 12.80 10.63 19.33
N HIS A 384 12.31 11.68 18.66
CA HIS A 384 13.12 12.85 18.25
C HIS A 384 13.28 13.89 19.37
N GLU A 385 14.13 14.92 19.23
CA GLU A 385 14.30 15.96 20.27
C GLU A 385 12.99 16.66 20.67
N ARG A 386 12.90 17.04 21.96
CA ARG A 386 11.78 17.84 22.47
C ARG A 386 11.85 19.25 21.90
N ILE A 387 10.69 19.78 21.53
CA ILE A 387 10.55 21.14 21.05
C ILE A 387 10.73 22.10 22.24
N LYS A 388 11.64 23.07 22.08
CA LYS A 388 11.96 24.05 23.14
C LYS A 388 10.96 25.20 23.21
N LYS A 389 10.36 25.56 22.07
CA LYS A 389 9.37 26.64 21.98
C LYS A 389 7.99 26.09 22.39
N PRO A 390 7.20 26.81 23.19
CA PRO A 390 5.86 26.37 23.53
C PRO A 390 4.98 26.37 22.28
N MET A 391 4.37 25.22 21.99
CA MET A 391 3.49 25.03 20.85
C MET A 391 2.30 24.17 21.25
N MET A 392 1.12 24.50 20.73
CA MET A 392 -0.08 23.67 20.83
C MET A 392 -0.51 23.14 19.47
N ILE A 393 -1.31 22.09 19.48
CA ILE A 393 -1.93 21.49 18.29
C ILE A 393 -3.42 21.56 18.47
N ILE A 394 -4.10 21.96 17.40
CA ILE A 394 -5.55 21.81 17.28
C ILE A 394 -5.81 20.80 16.18
N HIS A 395 -6.53 19.73 16.53
CA HIS A 395 -6.89 18.64 15.64
C HIS A 395 -8.41 18.47 15.65
N VAL A 396 -9.04 18.61 14.48
CA VAL A 396 -10.50 18.46 14.31
C VAL A 396 -10.78 17.57 13.10
N GLY A 397 -11.68 16.60 13.26
CA GLY A 397 -12.00 15.59 12.25
C GLY A 397 -10.98 14.46 12.19
N ARG A 398 -11.13 13.55 11.23
CA ARG A 398 -10.19 12.46 10.98
C ARG A 398 -9.23 12.84 9.85
N VAL A 399 -7.93 12.97 10.14
CA VAL A 399 -6.91 13.33 9.13
C VAL A 399 -6.83 12.24 8.06
N SER A 400 -7.50 12.49 6.93
CA SER A 400 -7.63 11.56 5.80
C SER A 400 -8.05 12.34 4.55
N TYR A 401 -7.80 11.81 3.36
CA TYR A 401 -8.03 12.56 2.11
C TYR A 401 -9.50 12.69 1.71
N ASP A 402 -10.33 11.81 2.25
CA ASP A 402 -11.76 11.67 1.98
C ASP A 402 -12.64 12.41 2.98
N ASN A 403 -12.09 12.87 4.10
CA ASN A 403 -12.83 13.58 5.15
C ASN A 403 -12.30 15.01 5.34
N PRO A 404 -13.18 16.00 5.58
CA PRO A 404 -12.76 17.33 6.01
C PRO A 404 -12.06 17.25 7.38
N TYR A 405 -10.87 17.84 7.49
CA TYR A 405 -10.11 17.88 8.73
C TYR A 405 -9.37 19.21 8.91
N TYR A 406 -8.95 19.46 10.14
CA TYR A 406 -8.04 20.53 10.49
C TYR A 406 -6.96 19.98 11.42
N PHE A 407 -5.71 20.26 11.08
CA PHE A 407 -4.57 19.85 11.88
C PHE A 407 -3.49 20.92 11.75
N GLN A 408 -3.29 21.70 12.81
CA GLN A 408 -2.32 22.79 12.79
C GLN A 408 -1.67 22.96 14.17
N ALA A 409 -0.36 23.22 14.13
CA ALA A 409 0.41 23.62 15.29
C ALA A 409 0.47 25.16 15.38
N PHE A 410 0.40 25.69 16.59
CA PHE A 410 0.41 27.12 16.89
C PHE A 410 1.47 27.43 17.95
N GLY A 411 2.37 28.36 17.64
CA GLY A 411 3.21 29.04 18.62
C GLY A 411 2.59 30.36 19.09
N VAL A 412 3.32 31.07 19.97
CA VAL A 412 2.91 32.38 20.52
C VAL A 412 2.61 33.39 19.41
N ASP A 413 3.50 33.51 18.43
CA ASP A 413 3.38 34.50 17.35
C ASP A 413 2.18 34.20 16.44
N ASP A 414 1.90 32.92 16.18
CA ASP A 414 0.76 32.48 15.36
C ASP A 414 -0.57 32.85 16.03
N ILE A 415 -0.67 32.64 17.34
CA ILE A 415 -1.89 32.99 18.12
C ILE A 415 -2.07 34.51 18.17
N LYS A 416 -0.98 35.28 18.34
CA LYS A 416 -1.03 36.76 18.32
C LYS A 416 -1.49 37.29 16.95
N ALA A 417 -0.97 36.72 15.86
CA ALA A 417 -1.40 37.05 14.50
C ALA A 417 -2.87 36.70 14.27
N THR A 418 -3.28 35.51 14.73
CA THR A 418 -4.68 35.05 14.67
C THR A 418 -5.60 35.99 15.43
N ASN A 419 -5.26 36.37 16.67
CA ASN A 419 -6.00 37.32 17.48
C ASN A 419 -6.20 38.68 16.79
N ALA A 420 -5.15 39.19 16.11
CA ALA A 420 -5.25 40.42 15.33
C ALA A 420 -6.19 40.28 14.12
N SER A 421 -6.23 39.11 13.48
CA SER A 421 -7.15 38.80 12.39
C SER A 421 -8.60 38.72 12.88
N ILE A 422 -8.85 37.99 13.97
CA ILE A 422 -10.18 37.84 14.59
C ILE A 422 -10.76 39.20 14.99
N ARG A 423 -9.93 40.09 15.57
CA ARG A 423 -10.36 41.46 15.91
C ARG A 423 -10.83 42.27 14.69
N LYS A 424 -10.33 41.95 13.49
CA LYS A 424 -10.74 42.62 12.24
C LYS A 424 -11.97 41.97 11.60
N THR A 425 -12.05 40.64 11.61
CA THR A 425 -13.09 39.88 10.89
C THR A 425 -14.28 39.49 11.75
N GLY A 426 -14.14 39.48 13.07
CA GLY A 426 -15.12 38.97 14.02
C GLY A 426 -15.31 37.45 13.99
N THR A 427 -14.53 36.72 13.19
CA THR A 427 -14.71 35.27 13.00
C THR A 427 -13.89 34.48 14.02
N SER A 428 -14.56 33.79 14.95
CA SER A 428 -13.91 32.96 15.99
C SER A 428 -13.80 31.48 15.63
N LEU A 429 -14.54 31.01 14.62
CA LEU A 429 -14.53 29.61 14.18
C LEU A 429 -13.15 29.24 13.62
N ILE A 430 -12.53 28.19 14.16
CA ILE A 430 -11.25 27.65 13.66
C ILE A 430 -11.54 26.72 12.49
N PHE A 431 -12.37 25.71 12.76
CA PHE A 431 -12.76 24.73 11.77
C PHE A 431 -14.03 24.00 12.20
N ARG A 432 -14.83 23.61 11.22
CA ARG A 432 -15.97 22.71 11.38
C ARG A 432 -15.97 21.72 10.23
N THR A 433 -16.05 20.44 10.56
CA THR A 433 -16.03 19.32 9.59
C THR A 433 -17.16 19.37 8.56
N THR A 434 -18.35 19.83 8.95
CA THR A 434 -19.51 20.00 8.05
C THR A 434 -20.42 21.12 8.55
N LEU A 435 -21.18 21.72 7.63
CA LEU A 435 -22.20 22.71 7.97
C LEU A 435 -23.44 22.07 8.61
N ASP A 436 -23.58 20.75 8.52
CA ASP A 436 -24.67 20.00 9.14
C ASP A 436 -24.59 20.11 10.67
N ASN A 437 -25.74 20.34 11.30
CA ASN A 437 -25.90 20.41 12.74
C ASN A 437 -26.18 19.04 13.38
N ASP A 438 -26.40 18.00 12.58
CA ASP A 438 -26.71 16.66 13.10
C ASP A 438 -25.45 15.86 13.44
N ALA A 439 -24.36 16.00 12.69
CA ALA A 439 -23.07 15.38 13.00
C ALA A 439 -21.91 16.30 12.62
N TYR A 440 -21.07 16.70 13.57
CA TYR A 440 -19.91 17.53 13.31
C TYR A 440 -18.86 17.44 14.45
N ALA A 441 -17.59 17.59 14.10
CA ALA A 441 -16.54 18.07 15.00
C ALA A 441 -16.19 19.54 14.68
N MET A 442 -15.92 20.33 15.73
CA MET A 442 -15.67 21.77 15.64
C MET A 442 -14.68 22.25 16.70
N ALA A 443 -13.88 23.26 16.34
CA ALA A 443 -13.11 24.06 17.28
C ALA A 443 -13.33 25.56 17.04
N GLU A 444 -13.42 26.33 18.11
CA GLU A 444 -13.66 27.78 18.10
C GLU A 444 -12.73 28.48 19.10
N TRP A 445 -12.22 29.65 18.72
CA TRP A 445 -11.55 30.54 19.66
C TRP A 445 -12.56 31.14 20.61
N VAL A 446 -12.21 31.17 21.90
CA VAL A 446 -12.98 31.92 22.90
C VAL A 446 -12.31 33.26 23.08
N ILE A 447 -13.13 34.30 22.98
CA ILE A 447 -12.69 35.70 23.02
C ILE A 447 -13.24 36.32 24.29
N ASP A 448 -12.38 37.00 25.03
CA ASP A 448 -12.78 37.75 26.21
C ASP A 448 -13.49 39.07 25.84
N PRO A 449 -14.09 39.79 26.83
CA PRO A 449 -14.71 41.09 26.58
C PRO A 449 -13.75 42.17 26.04
N SER A 450 -12.43 41.99 26.18
CA SER A 450 -11.41 42.89 25.64
C SER A 450 -11.06 42.57 24.17
N GLY A 451 -11.71 41.57 23.59
CA GLY A 451 -11.45 41.11 22.23
C GLY A 451 -10.17 40.30 22.09
N MET A 452 -9.59 39.79 23.18
CA MET A 452 -8.41 38.91 23.17
C MET A 452 -8.85 37.46 23.22
N ILE A 453 -8.17 36.59 22.47
CA ILE A 453 -8.30 35.13 22.66
C ILE A 453 -7.92 34.77 24.10
N ASN A 454 -8.78 34.05 24.81
CA ASN A 454 -8.53 33.57 26.17
C ASN A 454 -8.76 32.06 26.34
N GLY A 455 -9.09 31.35 25.26
CA GLY A 455 -9.31 29.91 25.29
C GLY A 455 -9.69 29.31 23.95
N ILE A 456 -9.86 27.99 23.94
CA ILE A 456 -10.35 27.21 22.81
C ILE A 456 -11.54 26.37 23.29
N LYS A 457 -12.64 26.44 22.55
CA LYS A 457 -13.81 25.59 22.76
C LYS A 457 -13.81 24.51 21.68
N ILE A 458 -13.84 23.25 22.10
CA ILE A 458 -14.00 22.11 21.20
C ILE A 458 -15.38 21.48 21.43
N SER A 459 -16.03 21.09 20.34
CA SER A 459 -17.34 20.46 20.35
C SER A 459 -17.41 19.33 19.34
N CYS A 460 -17.99 18.20 19.74
CA CYS A 460 -18.38 17.12 18.83
C CYS A 460 -19.85 16.79 19.02
N LYS A 461 -20.51 16.44 17.91
CA LYS A 461 -21.85 15.88 17.88
C LYS A 461 -21.90 14.80 16.82
N VAL A 462 -22.61 13.72 17.07
CA VAL A 462 -22.92 12.66 16.10
C VAL A 462 -24.42 12.57 15.91
N ALA A 463 -24.89 11.98 14.82
CA ALA A 463 -26.32 11.93 14.51
C ALA A 463 -27.14 11.20 15.60
N THR A 464 -26.49 10.31 16.34
CA THR A 464 -27.09 9.54 17.44
C THR A 464 -27.02 10.24 18.81
N SER A 465 -26.36 11.40 18.93
CA SER A 465 -26.31 12.18 20.18
C SER A 465 -27.34 13.33 20.16
N GLU A 466 -28.09 13.47 21.26
CA GLU A 466 -29.14 14.49 21.38
C GLU A 466 -28.57 15.92 21.37
N SER A 467 -27.37 16.11 21.91
CA SER A 467 -26.65 17.38 21.94
C SER A 467 -25.15 17.16 21.86
N ALA A 468 -24.40 18.22 21.57
CA ALA A 468 -22.96 18.15 21.42
C ALA A 468 -22.25 18.05 22.79
N THR A 469 -21.26 17.18 22.91
CA THR A 469 -20.26 17.27 23.99
C THR A 469 -19.35 18.46 23.71
N THR A 470 -19.10 19.27 24.74
CA THR A 470 -18.32 20.51 24.62
C THR A 470 -17.36 20.66 25.80
N LYS A 471 -16.11 20.95 25.49
CA LYS A 471 -15.05 21.29 26.45
C LYS A 471 -14.46 22.65 26.14
N LEU A 472 -14.11 23.38 27.18
CA LEU A 472 -13.43 24.67 27.13
C LEU A 472 -12.04 24.52 27.74
N VAL A 473 -11.02 24.89 26.97
CA VAL A 473 -9.63 24.96 27.41
C VAL A 473 -9.26 26.45 27.56
N PRO A 474 -9.20 26.97 28.80
CA PRO A 474 -8.65 28.31 29.04
C PRO A 474 -7.19 28.36 28.57
N LEU A 475 -6.77 29.41 27.87
CA LEU A 475 -5.44 29.51 27.25
C LEU A 475 -4.71 30.77 27.70
N ASP A 476 -3.45 30.63 28.08
CA ASP A 476 -2.50 31.73 28.18
C ASP A 476 -1.69 31.82 26.88
N ILE A 477 -1.82 32.94 26.17
CA ILE A 477 -1.18 33.17 24.87
C ILE A 477 0.35 33.25 25.01
N GLU A 478 0.88 33.83 26.09
CA GLU A 478 2.33 34.07 26.22
C GLU A 478 3.11 32.78 26.45
N THR A 479 2.47 31.80 27.09
CA THR A 479 3.08 30.51 27.43
C THR A 479 2.58 29.36 26.57
N VAL A 480 1.54 29.57 25.75
CA VAL A 480 0.80 28.55 25.00
C VAL A 480 0.51 27.34 25.88
N SER A 481 -0.17 27.60 27.00
CA SER A 481 -0.49 26.60 28.01
C SER A 481 -1.86 26.87 28.64
N PRO A 482 -2.49 25.86 29.27
CA PRO A 482 -3.77 26.06 29.92
C PRO A 482 -3.66 27.10 31.04
N SER A 483 -4.47 28.15 30.99
CA SER A 483 -4.46 29.23 32.01
C SER A 483 -5.27 28.88 33.27
N GLY A 484 -5.99 27.76 33.26
CA GLY A 484 -6.80 27.27 34.37
C GLY A 484 -7.30 25.85 34.13
N GLU A 485 -8.21 25.38 34.98
CA GLU A 485 -8.84 24.06 34.83
C GLU A 485 -9.70 23.98 33.57
N ILE A 486 -9.63 22.85 32.89
CA ILE A 486 -10.38 22.56 31.67
C ILE A 486 -11.83 22.29 32.06
N GLN A 487 -12.76 23.06 31.50
CA GLN A 487 -14.17 22.97 31.86
C GLN A 487 -14.92 22.09 30.87
N THR A 488 -15.66 21.11 31.36
CA THR A 488 -16.61 20.34 30.52
C THR A 488 -17.97 21.03 30.62
N LEU A 489 -18.37 21.74 29.55
CA LEU A 489 -19.62 22.51 29.50
C LEU A 489 -20.83 21.61 29.27
N SER A 490 -20.65 20.55 28.46
CA SER A 490 -21.64 19.50 28.23
C SER A 490 -20.92 18.17 27.98
N LYS A 491 -21.44 17.07 28.52
CA LYS A 491 -20.97 15.70 28.25
C LYS A 491 -22.17 14.84 27.90
N VAL A 492 -22.22 14.36 26.66
CA VAL A 492 -23.29 13.51 26.13
C VAL A 492 -22.65 12.18 25.72
N THR A 493 -22.30 11.38 26.72
CA THR A 493 -21.86 10.01 26.47
C THR A 493 -23.06 9.07 26.46
N PHE A 494 -22.96 7.98 25.70
CA PHE A 494 -23.92 6.90 25.78
C PHE A 494 -23.91 6.35 27.22
N LYS A 495 -25.02 6.53 27.93
CA LYS A 495 -25.13 6.15 29.34
C LYS A 495 -25.53 4.70 29.45
N VAL A 496 -24.68 3.91 30.08
CA VAL A 496 -24.97 2.55 30.53
C VAL A 496 -25.22 2.58 32.04
N TYR A 497 -26.21 1.84 32.52
CA TYR A 497 -26.58 1.78 33.93
C TYR A 497 -26.18 0.46 34.55
N ARG A 498 -25.99 0.46 35.87
CA ARG A 498 -25.70 -0.74 36.63
C ARG A 498 -27.01 -1.45 36.99
N PRO A 499 -27.11 -2.78 36.87
CA PRO A 499 -28.30 -3.48 37.32
C PRO A 499 -28.33 -3.49 38.86
N ALA A 500 -29.51 -3.26 39.43
CA ALA A 500 -29.72 -3.26 40.89
C ALA A 500 -29.46 -4.65 41.54
N GLU A 501 -29.57 -5.72 40.75
CA GLU A 501 -29.27 -7.09 41.17
C GLU A 501 -28.47 -7.81 40.06
N PRO A 502 -27.72 -8.89 40.37
CA PRO A 502 -27.08 -9.70 39.35
C PRO A 502 -28.08 -10.40 38.42
N TYR A 503 -27.78 -10.44 37.13
CA TYR A 503 -28.59 -11.19 36.15
C TYR A 503 -28.56 -12.70 36.44
N LYS A 504 -29.71 -13.35 36.32
CA LYS A 504 -29.86 -14.81 36.42
C LYS A 504 -30.13 -15.37 35.04
N LEU A 505 -29.28 -16.28 34.58
CA LEU A 505 -29.38 -16.88 33.25
C LEU A 505 -29.99 -18.29 33.32
N PRO A 506 -30.69 -18.74 32.26
CA PRO A 506 -31.14 -20.12 32.17
C PRO A 506 -29.98 -21.12 32.18
N GLU A 507 -30.23 -22.33 32.65
CA GLU A 507 -29.27 -23.43 32.56
C GLU A 507 -29.04 -23.84 31.10
N ILE A 508 -27.86 -24.41 30.83
CA ILE A 508 -27.51 -24.92 29.50
C ILE A 508 -28.47 -26.05 29.15
N ARG A 509 -29.19 -25.92 28.05
CA ARG A 509 -30.03 -26.97 27.49
C ARG A 509 -29.20 -27.77 26.49
N TYR A 510 -28.89 -29.00 26.84
CA TYR A 510 -28.17 -29.93 25.98
C TYR A 510 -29.09 -31.09 25.58
N VAL A 511 -29.16 -31.37 24.28
CA VAL A 511 -29.85 -32.55 23.73
C VAL A 511 -28.91 -33.19 22.72
N GLY A 512 -28.63 -34.48 22.91
CA GLY A 512 -27.69 -35.23 22.09
C GLY A 512 -26.94 -36.27 22.93
N HIS A 513 -26.18 -37.12 22.27
CA HIS A 513 -25.30 -38.08 22.94
C HIS A 513 -23.96 -37.44 23.24
N THR A 514 -23.33 -37.89 24.32
CA THR A 514 -22.03 -37.39 24.76
C THR A 514 -20.99 -38.48 24.64
N LEU A 515 -19.91 -38.19 23.93
CA LEU A 515 -18.74 -39.07 23.87
C LEU A 515 -17.97 -39.00 25.19
N PRO A 516 -17.51 -40.14 25.72
CA PRO A 516 -16.76 -40.16 26.97
C PRO A 516 -15.41 -39.47 26.79
N MET A 517 -15.05 -38.60 27.75
CA MET A 517 -13.76 -37.89 27.76
C MET A 517 -12.62 -38.71 28.40
N THR A 518 -12.95 -39.88 28.94
CA THR A 518 -12.02 -40.84 29.55
C THR A 518 -12.25 -42.21 28.93
N PRO A 519 -11.25 -43.10 28.93
CA PRO A 519 -11.46 -44.49 28.52
C PRO A 519 -12.60 -45.12 29.32
N LEU A 520 -13.37 -46.02 28.69
CA LEU A 520 -14.53 -46.67 29.30
C LEU A 520 -14.17 -47.43 30.59
N ARG A 521 -12.99 -48.03 30.64
CA ARG A 521 -12.39 -48.70 31.80
C ARG A 521 -10.89 -48.89 31.60
N GLU A 522 -10.23 -49.45 32.61
CA GLU A 522 -8.84 -49.90 32.49
C GLU A 522 -8.74 -51.18 31.62
N VAL A 523 -7.59 -51.32 30.95
CA VAL A 523 -7.28 -52.46 30.07
C VAL A 523 -7.09 -53.72 30.93
N ARG A 524 -7.84 -54.79 30.62
CA ARG A 524 -7.73 -56.06 31.35
C ARG A 524 -6.48 -56.83 30.94
N GLN A 525 -5.95 -57.62 31.88
CA GLN A 525 -4.90 -58.59 31.64
C GLN A 525 -5.48 -59.99 31.65
N PHE A 526 -5.19 -60.78 30.61
CA PHE A 526 -5.69 -62.15 30.47
C PHE A 526 -4.57 -63.14 30.77
N LYS A 527 -4.92 -64.28 31.37
CA LYS A 527 -3.97 -65.37 31.58
C LYS A 527 -3.65 -66.05 30.25
N VAL A 528 -2.38 -66.38 30.05
CA VAL A 528 -1.91 -67.14 28.89
C VAL A 528 -2.42 -68.57 29.01
N ARG A 529 -3.12 -69.07 27.99
CA ARG A 529 -3.53 -70.49 27.93
C ARG A 529 -2.48 -71.27 27.16
N THR A 530 -1.70 -72.09 27.86
CA THR A 530 -0.60 -72.85 27.27
C THR A 530 -0.26 -74.09 28.10
N LYS A 531 0.14 -75.18 27.44
CA LYS A 531 0.80 -76.33 28.07
C LYS A 531 2.33 -76.26 27.97
N LEU A 532 2.86 -75.32 27.19
CA LEU A 532 4.29 -75.16 26.97
C LEU A 532 4.96 -74.47 28.17
N PRO A 533 6.27 -74.72 28.41
CA PRO A 533 7.01 -74.05 29.48
C PRO A 533 7.37 -72.60 29.09
N ILE A 534 6.39 -71.80 28.70
CA ILE A 534 6.56 -70.40 28.28
C ILE A 534 5.74 -69.43 29.11
N VAL A 535 6.23 -68.20 29.20
CA VAL A 535 5.54 -67.04 29.79
C VAL A 535 5.50 -65.96 28.73
N MET A 536 4.33 -65.40 28.46
CA MET A 536 4.17 -64.30 27.51
C MET A 536 3.89 -63.01 28.26
N ILE A 537 4.68 -61.98 27.99
CA ILE A 537 4.59 -60.67 28.65
C ILE A 537 4.43 -59.61 27.56
N PRO A 538 3.34 -58.83 27.53
CA PRO A 538 3.22 -57.72 26.59
C PRO A 538 4.19 -56.60 26.98
N GLU A 539 4.94 -56.09 26.00
CA GLU A 539 5.77 -54.90 26.14
C GLU A 539 4.91 -53.64 25.91
N GLY A 540 4.13 -53.29 26.93
CA GLY A 540 3.27 -52.10 26.93
C GLY A 540 1.83 -52.35 26.47
N LYS A 541 1.09 -51.26 26.25
CA LYS A 541 -0.30 -51.29 25.80
C LYS A 541 -0.36 -51.41 24.28
N MET A 542 -1.36 -52.11 23.77
CA MET A 542 -1.66 -52.15 22.33
C MET A 542 -1.97 -50.74 21.82
N LYS A 543 -1.42 -50.38 20.66
CA LYS A 543 -1.66 -49.10 20.00
C LYS A 543 -2.47 -49.31 18.73
N ALA A 544 -3.40 -48.42 18.44
CA ALA A 544 -4.15 -48.41 17.19
C ALA A 544 -3.62 -47.33 16.25
N ASN A 545 -3.48 -47.65 14.97
CA ASN A 545 -3.10 -46.72 13.89
C ASN A 545 -1.91 -45.80 14.22
N GLY A 546 -0.91 -46.34 14.93
CA GLY A 546 0.30 -45.60 15.30
C GLY A 546 1.27 -45.40 14.13
N ASP A 547 2.19 -44.44 14.30
CA ASP A 547 3.32 -44.14 13.40
C ASP A 547 2.96 -43.41 12.07
N GLY A 548 1.76 -42.85 11.93
CA GLY A 548 1.35 -41.94 10.82
C GLY A 548 1.31 -42.55 9.40
N GLY A 549 1.77 -43.79 9.22
CA GLY A 549 1.92 -44.45 7.91
C GLY A 549 0.73 -45.33 7.47
N PHE A 550 -0.27 -45.55 8.33
CA PHE A 550 -1.44 -46.38 7.99
C PHE A 550 -2.62 -45.51 7.55
N VAL A 551 -2.87 -45.45 6.24
CA VAL A 551 -3.82 -44.52 5.60
C VAL A 551 -5.08 -45.23 5.07
N ARG A 552 -5.33 -46.49 5.46
CA ARG A 552 -6.52 -47.22 5.00
C ARG A 552 -7.78 -46.64 5.66
N ARG A 553 -8.81 -46.38 4.84
CA ARG A 553 -10.11 -45.83 5.28
C ARG A 553 -11.15 -46.92 5.60
N ASP A 554 -10.85 -48.16 5.23
CA ASP A 554 -11.70 -49.34 5.35
C ASP A 554 -11.26 -50.29 6.48
N ALA A 555 -10.15 -50.01 7.16
CA ALA A 555 -9.56 -50.87 8.18
C ALA A 555 -8.87 -50.06 9.28
N ASP A 556 -8.68 -50.68 10.44
CA ASP A 556 -7.84 -50.18 11.53
C ASP A 556 -6.71 -51.18 11.82
N LYS A 557 -5.53 -50.66 12.17
CA LYS A 557 -4.33 -51.45 12.47
C LYS A 557 -4.00 -51.41 13.95
N PHE A 558 -3.78 -52.57 14.55
CA PHE A 558 -3.40 -52.71 15.95
C PHE A 558 -1.99 -53.26 16.05
N LYS A 559 -1.15 -52.58 16.84
CA LYS A 559 0.27 -52.90 16.98
C LYS A 559 0.64 -53.11 18.44
N SER A 560 1.38 -54.18 18.73
CA SER A 560 2.03 -54.37 20.02
C SER A 560 3.25 -55.27 19.89
N MET A 561 3.93 -55.50 21.01
CA MET A 561 5.08 -56.39 21.11
C MET A 561 4.89 -57.31 22.32
N ILE A 562 5.23 -58.58 22.14
CA ILE A 562 5.12 -59.60 23.18
C ILE A 562 6.47 -60.26 23.33
N ARG A 563 6.96 -60.31 24.57
CA ARG A 563 8.13 -61.08 24.95
C ARG A 563 7.69 -62.48 25.39
N ILE A 564 8.16 -63.50 24.67
CA ILE A 564 7.93 -64.91 24.99
C ILE A 564 9.19 -65.44 25.68
N PHE A 565 9.08 -65.84 26.95
CA PHE A 565 10.18 -66.34 27.76
C PHE A 565 10.03 -67.84 28.04
N ASN A 566 11.08 -68.62 27.75
CA ASN A 566 11.11 -70.05 28.08
C ASN A 566 11.59 -70.24 29.53
N LYS A 567 10.70 -70.70 30.41
CA LYS A 567 10.97 -70.86 31.85
C LYS A 567 11.71 -72.15 32.22
N THR A 568 12.09 -72.96 31.24
CA THR A 568 12.75 -74.25 31.49
C THR A 568 14.16 -74.03 32.07
N PRO A 569 14.61 -74.80 33.07
CA PRO A 569 15.94 -74.65 33.65
C PRO A 569 17.07 -74.82 32.60
N PRO A 570 18.21 -74.12 32.75
CA PRO A 570 19.34 -74.23 31.83
C PRO A 570 19.88 -75.66 31.65
N SER A 571 19.70 -76.52 32.66
CA SER A 571 20.12 -77.92 32.67
C SER A 571 19.31 -78.85 31.75
N SER A 572 18.11 -78.44 31.31
CA SER A 572 17.19 -79.29 30.54
C SER A 572 17.55 -79.42 29.05
N GLN A 573 18.27 -78.43 28.49
CA GLN A 573 18.45 -78.24 27.03
C GLN A 573 17.14 -78.26 26.19
N THR A 574 15.97 -78.06 26.81
CA THR A 574 14.68 -78.10 26.10
C THR A 574 14.41 -76.76 25.40
N TYR A 575 14.41 -76.79 24.06
CA TYR A 575 14.00 -75.66 23.24
C TYR A 575 12.49 -75.70 22.99
N VAL A 576 11.84 -74.54 23.08
CA VAL A 576 10.47 -74.38 22.59
C VAL A 576 10.57 -73.79 21.18
N THR A 577 10.12 -74.53 20.17
CA THR A 577 10.14 -74.07 18.77
C THR A 577 8.74 -73.77 18.30
N LEU A 578 8.42 -72.49 18.14
CA LEU A 578 7.15 -72.03 17.60
C LEU A 578 7.21 -72.16 16.07
N ALA A 579 6.22 -72.82 15.47
CA ALA A 579 6.15 -73.11 14.04
C ALA A 579 5.26 -72.13 13.27
N SER A 580 4.23 -71.58 13.90
CA SER A 580 3.35 -70.57 13.28
C SER A 580 2.66 -69.69 14.33
N CYS A 581 2.08 -68.59 13.85
CA CYS A 581 1.25 -67.68 14.65
C CYS A 581 0.04 -67.25 13.81
N LYS A 582 -1.17 -67.34 14.39
CA LYS A 582 -2.40 -66.79 13.82
C LYS A 582 -2.98 -65.73 14.75
N ALA A 583 -3.69 -64.77 14.18
CA ALA A 583 -4.34 -63.69 14.92
C ALA A 583 -5.84 -63.66 14.62
N GLU A 584 -6.64 -63.54 15.68
CA GLU A 584 -8.09 -63.41 15.60
C GLU A 584 -8.51 -62.23 16.47
N TYR A 585 -9.66 -61.62 16.18
CA TYR A 585 -10.20 -60.51 16.95
C TYR A 585 -11.68 -60.75 17.29
N ARG A 586 -12.15 -60.10 18.35
CA ARG A 586 -13.58 -59.88 18.58
C ARG A 586 -13.83 -58.55 19.26
N ILE A 587 -15.02 -58.01 19.05
CA ILE A 587 -15.52 -56.83 19.75
C ILE A 587 -16.26 -57.31 21.01
N ILE A 588 -16.12 -56.59 22.13
CA ILE A 588 -16.84 -56.92 23.36
C ILE A 588 -18.35 -56.97 23.11
N GLY A 589 -19.00 -58.05 23.58
CA GLY A 589 -20.40 -58.38 23.29
C GLY A 589 -20.58 -59.42 22.17
N GLU A 590 -19.58 -59.65 21.32
CA GLU A 590 -19.57 -60.77 20.37
C GLU A 590 -19.04 -62.05 21.05
N LYS A 591 -19.65 -63.20 20.81
CA LYS A 591 -19.19 -64.47 21.42
C LYS A 591 -18.05 -65.15 20.67
N GLU A 592 -17.91 -64.87 19.37
CA GLU A 592 -17.01 -65.61 18.48
C GLU A 592 -15.85 -64.73 18.02
N TYR A 593 -14.68 -65.35 17.86
CA TYR A 593 -13.49 -64.73 17.29
C TYR A 593 -13.51 -64.83 15.76
N LYS A 594 -13.13 -63.75 15.09
CA LYS A 594 -13.01 -63.65 13.63
C LYS A 594 -11.54 -63.51 13.25
N GLU A 595 -11.13 -64.08 12.12
CA GLU A 595 -9.76 -63.90 11.63
C GLU A 595 -9.49 -62.44 11.27
N VAL A 596 -8.27 -61.96 11.57
CA VAL A 596 -7.84 -60.63 11.14
C VAL A 596 -7.61 -60.63 9.62
N ASN A 597 -7.82 -59.48 8.95
CA ASN A 597 -7.60 -59.36 7.51
C ASN A 597 -6.12 -59.46 7.13
N GLY A 598 -5.21 -59.19 8.06
CA GLY A 598 -3.77 -59.32 7.85
C GLY A 598 -3.02 -59.32 9.17
N LEU A 599 -1.94 -60.09 9.21
CA LEU A 599 -1.02 -60.20 10.34
C LEU A 599 0.41 -60.02 9.82
N ASP A 600 1.12 -59.02 10.32
CA ASP A 600 2.56 -58.84 10.14
C ASP A 600 3.27 -59.07 11.48
N LEU A 601 4.39 -59.79 11.47
CA LEU A 601 5.15 -60.19 12.66
C LEU A 601 6.54 -59.52 12.72
N GLY A 602 6.68 -58.34 12.11
CA GLY A 602 7.84 -57.47 12.29
C GLY A 602 9.15 -58.05 11.74
N GLY A 603 9.07 -58.83 10.67
CA GLY A 603 10.22 -59.45 10.01
C GLY A 603 10.69 -60.78 10.63
N ILE A 604 10.02 -61.27 11.68
CA ILE A 604 10.31 -62.58 12.27
C ILE A 604 9.81 -63.68 11.32
N LYS A 605 10.71 -64.60 10.96
CA LYS A 605 10.38 -65.78 10.15
C LYS A 605 10.24 -66.99 11.06
N PHE A 606 9.08 -67.63 11.02
CA PHE A 606 8.87 -68.91 11.68
C PHE A 606 9.52 -70.04 10.86
N PRO A 607 10.03 -71.10 11.51
CA PRO A 607 9.98 -71.37 12.94
C PRO A 607 10.98 -70.55 13.78
N VAL A 608 10.63 -70.27 15.05
CA VAL A 608 11.48 -69.57 16.03
C VAL A 608 11.74 -70.48 17.23
N SER A 609 13.01 -70.77 17.52
CA SER A 609 13.42 -71.59 18.66
C SER A 609 13.89 -70.72 19.84
N ILE A 610 13.31 -70.94 21.01
CA ILE A 610 13.61 -70.22 22.26
C ILE A 610 14.30 -71.19 23.23
N GLY A 611 15.59 -70.95 23.51
CA GLY A 611 16.36 -71.78 24.44
C GLY A 611 15.93 -71.63 25.90
N PRO A 612 16.35 -72.54 26.79
CA PRO A 612 16.08 -72.44 28.23
C PRO A 612 16.52 -71.08 28.81
N MET A 613 15.66 -70.43 29.60
CA MET A 613 15.89 -69.11 30.20
C MET A 613 16.20 -67.99 29.19
N GLN A 614 15.82 -68.16 27.92
CA GLN A 614 15.90 -67.12 26.89
C GLN A 614 14.52 -66.56 26.56
N SER A 615 14.51 -65.37 25.96
CA SER A 615 13.31 -64.72 25.46
C SER A 615 13.40 -64.43 23.96
N ALA A 616 12.25 -64.44 23.30
CA ALA A 616 12.08 -63.89 21.95
C ALA A 616 11.04 -62.78 22.00
N ASP A 617 11.37 -61.63 21.40
CA ASP A 617 10.47 -60.50 21.29
C ASP A 617 9.78 -60.55 19.92
N ILE A 618 8.46 -60.64 19.94
CA ILE A 618 7.62 -60.72 18.74
C ILE A 618 6.74 -59.49 18.67
N SER A 619 7.04 -58.58 17.74
CA SER A 619 6.10 -57.53 17.37
C SER A 619 5.01 -58.10 16.47
N PHE A 620 3.79 -57.61 16.61
CA PHE A 620 2.69 -57.95 15.72
C PHE A 620 1.94 -56.69 15.30
N GLU A 621 1.48 -56.69 14.04
CA GLU A 621 0.53 -55.73 13.48
C GLU A 621 -0.66 -56.50 12.92
N ALA A 622 -1.84 -56.33 13.53
CA ALA A 622 -3.08 -56.96 13.13
C ALA A 622 -4.01 -55.93 12.46
N ILE A 623 -4.53 -56.26 11.27
CA ILE A 623 -5.44 -55.40 10.50
C ILE A 623 -6.88 -55.90 10.64
N VAL A 624 -7.76 -55.05 11.13
CA VAL A 624 -9.19 -55.34 11.34
C VAL A 624 -10.02 -54.47 10.40
N LEU A 625 -10.95 -55.07 9.64
CA LEU A 625 -11.82 -54.31 8.75
C LEU A 625 -12.91 -53.57 9.53
N ARG A 626 -13.23 -52.37 9.06
CA ARG A 626 -14.36 -51.57 9.55
C ARG A 626 -15.68 -52.14 9.05
N THR A 627 -16.77 -51.85 9.77
CA THR A 627 -18.11 -52.14 9.26
C THR A 627 -18.38 -51.31 7.99
N GLN A 628 -19.34 -51.71 7.15
CA GLN A 628 -19.68 -50.96 5.94
C GLN A 628 -20.08 -49.51 6.25
N GLU A 629 -20.81 -49.31 7.35
CA GLU A 629 -21.21 -47.98 7.83
C GLU A 629 -20.00 -47.13 8.24
N GLN A 630 -19.04 -47.72 8.97
CA GLN A 630 -17.81 -47.04 9.38
C GLN A 630 -16.87 -46.75 8.21
N ALA A 631 -16.76 -47.69 7.25
CA ALA A 631 -15.95 -47.50 6.05
C ALA A 631 -16.50 -46.38 5.15
N ALA A 632 -17.84 -46.23 5.10
CA ALA A 632 -18.49 -45.16 4.34
C ALA A 632 -18.17 -43.75 4.86
N LEU A 633 -17.79 -43.60 6.13
CA LEU A 633 -17.36 -42.31 6.70
C LEU A 633 -16.03 -41.82 6.14
N MET A 634 -15.24 -42.70 5.51
CA MET A 634 -13.97 -42.35 4.85
C MET A 634 -12.95 -41.63 5.74
N LEU A 635 -13.03 -41.82 7.06
CA LEU A 635 -12.17 -41.18 8.05
C LEU A 635 -10.77 -41.79 8.09
N SER A 636 -9.76 -40.93 8.21
CA SER A 636 -8.39 -41.34 8.56
C SER A 636 -8.22 -41.25 10.07
N CYS A 637 -7.97 -42.38 10.74
CA CYS A 637 -7.84 -42.44 12.19
C CYS A 637 -6.36 -42.53 12.57
N TRP A 638 -5.84 -41.55 13.31
CA TRP A 638 -4.42 -41.42 13.66
C TRP A 638 -4.26 -41.62 15.16
N ASP A 639 -3.51 -42.63 15.61
CA ASP A 639 -3.37 -42.99 17.03
C ASP A 639 -4.68 -43.42 17.73
N TRP A 640 -5.76 -43.68 16.97
CA TRP A 640 -7.02 -44.25 17.46
C TRP A 640 -7.64 -45.18 16.42
N ALA A 641 -8.53 -46.09 16.84
CA ALA A 641 -9.29 -46.98 15.95
C ALA A 641 -10.79 -46.67 15.98
N LEU A 642 -11.41 -46.61 14.80
CA LEU A 642 -12.85 -46.40 14.64
C LEU A 642 -13.66 -47.65 15.00
N VAL A 643 -13.14 -48.85 14.68
CA VAL A 643 -13.79 -50.13 15.05
C VAL A 643 -13.96 -50.29 16.57
N ALA A 644 -13.13 -49.62 17.36
CA ALA A 644 -13.15 -49.69 18.82
C ALA A 644 -13.72 -48.43 19.48
N LEU A 645 -14.33 -47.51 18.71
CA LEU A 645 -14.81 -46.21 19.21
C LEU A 645 -15.82 -46.35 20.35
N HIS A 646 -16.77 -47.28 20.21
CA HIS A 646 -17.83 -47.49 21.21
C HIS A 646 -17.59 -48.71 22.09
N SER A 647 -16.92 -49.75 21.60
CA SER A 647 -16.71 -51.01 22.32
C SER A 647 -15.25 -51.44 22.24
N PRO A 648 -14.65 -51.95 23.34
CA PRO A 648 -13.30 -52.47 23.28
C PRO A 648 -13.14 -53.63 22.30
N ILE A 649 -11.92 -53.84 21.82
CA ILE A 649 -11.55 -54.95 20.93
C ILE A 649 -10.49 -55.83 21.59
N ARG A 650 -10.65 -57.14 21.50
CA ARG A 650 -9.68 -58.14 21.98
C ARG A 650 -9.05 -58.82 20.78
N ILE A 651 -7.71 -58.90 20.77
CA ILE A 651 -6.94 -59.63 19.77
C ILE A 651 -6.30 -60.84 20.45
N ARG A 652 -6.60 -62.02 19.91
CA ARG A 652 -6.05 -63.31 20.33
C ARG A 652 -4.97 -63.72 19.35
N LEU A 653 -3.76 -63.96 19.87
CA LEU A 653 -2.66 -64.57 19.13
C LEU A 653 -2.51 -66.01 19.57
N THR A 654 -2.55 -66.93 18.62
CA THR A 654 -2.38 -68.36 18.87
C THR A 654 -1.12 -68.83 18.15
N PHE A 655 -0.13 -69.24 18.94
CA PHE A 655 1.12 -69.81 18.47
C PHE A 655 1.03 -71.33 18.51
N THR A 656 1.42 -72.00 17.42
CA THR A 656 1.47 -73.47 17.35
C THR A 656 2.94 -73.89 17.30
N ASP A 657 3.33 -74.83 18.16
CA ASP A 657 4.69 -75.37 18.15
C ASP A 657 4.89 -76.46 17.07
N ILE A 658 6.10 -76.99 16.95
CA ILE A 658 6.43 -78.06 16.00
C ILE A 658 5.77 -79.42 16.34
N GLU A 659 5.27 -79.60 17.56
CA GLU A 659 4.58 -80.81 18.03
C GLU A 659 3.04 -80.69 17.91
N GLY A 660 2.56 -79.51 17.49
CA GLY A 660 1.13 -79.20 17.30
C GLY A 660 0.44 -78.66 18.56
N GLU A 661 1.16 -78.40 19.65
CA GLU A 661 0.60 -77.79 20.87
C GLU A 661 0.42 -76.28 20.66
N GLU A 662 -0.75 -75.78 21.07
CA GLU A 662 -1.11 -74.37 20.93
C GLU A 662 -0.91 -73.57 22.23
N CYS A 663 -0.48 -72.33 22.07
CA CYS A 663 -0.42 -71.32 23.12
C CYS A 663 -1.18 -70.07 22.67
N SER A 664 -2.19 -69.65 23.43
CA SER A 664 -2.97 -68.45 23.13
C SER A 664 -2.71 -67.32 24.12
N PHE A 665 -2.54 -66.11 23.59
CA PHE A 665 -2.40 -64.85 24.31
C PHE A 665 -3.47 -63.87 23.85
N ILE A 666 -4.11 -63.16 24.78
CA ILE A 666 -5.14 -62.18 24.47
C ILE A 666 -4.69 -60.80 24.96
N GLN A 667 -4.75 -59.82 24.06
CA GLN A 667 -4.51 -58.42 24.40
C GLN A 667 -5.72 -57.58 24.00
N GLU A 668 -6.07 -56.64 24.86
CA GLU A 668 -7.22 -55.76 24.67
C GLU A 668 -6.77 -54.35 24.30
N TYR A 669 -7.54 -53.72 23.41
CA TYR A 669 -7.47 -52.29 23.12
C TYR A 669 -8.80 -51.64 23.52
N ILE A 670 -8.68 -50.62 24.36
CA ILE A 670 -9.77 -49.73 24.72
C ILE A 670 -9.46 -48.39 24.07
N HIS A 671 -10.42 -47.84 23.32
CA HIS A 671 -10.28 -46.52 22.74
C HIS A 671 -9.89 -45.51 23.82
N GLN A 672 -8.83 -44.77 23.54
CA GLN A 672 -8.40 -43.65 24.37
C GLN A 672 -8.88 -42.38 23.66
N PRO A 673 -9.91 -41.70 24.18
CA PRO A 673 -10.35 -40.42 23.64
C PRO A 673 -9.12 -39.49 23.55
N SER A 674 -8.69 -39.18 22.33
CA SER A 674 -7.37 -38.56 22.12
C SER A 674 -7.44 -37.02 22.10
N LEU A 675 -6.31 -36.38 21.81
CA LEU A 675 -6.18 -34.94 21.62
C LEU A 675 -7.15 -34.34 20.57
N HIS A 676 -7.70 -35.12 19.63
CA HIS A 676 -8.71 -34.61 18.68
C HIS A 676 -10.07 -34.27 19.33
N MET A 677 -10.34 -34.77 20.55
CA MET A 677 -11.46 -34.34 21.40
C MET A 677 -11.04 -33.27 22.43
N ALA A 678 -9.81 -32.73 22.35
CA ALA A 678 -9.22 -31.89 23.41
C ALA A 678 -9.76 -30.47 23.51
N VAL A 679 -10.84 -30.11 22.80
CA VAL A 679 -11.52 -28.85 23.11
C VAL A 679 -12.17 -29.01 24.49
N LYS A 680 -11.46 -28.54 25.51
CA LYS A 680 -11.87 -28.56 26.90
C LYS A 680 -12.36 -27.20 27.34
N ASN A 681 -13.15 -27.18 28.39
CA ASN A 681 -13.48 -25.95 29.09
C ASN A 681 -12.19 -25.37 29.72
N GLU A 682 -11.90 -24.09 29.48
CA GLU A 682 -10.79 -23.37 30.12
C GLU A 682 -11.31 -22.53 31.30
N GLU A 683 -10.48 -22.24 32.30
CA GLU A 683 -10.90 -21.48 33.50
C GLU A 683 -11.42 -20.06 33.19
N LYS A 684 -11.02 -19.48 32.06
CA LYS A 684 -11.44 -18.14 31.61
C LYS A 684 -12.72 -18.15 30.75
N ASP A 685 -13.24 -19.33 30.42
CA ASP A 685 -14.43 -19.46 29.60
C ASP A 685 -15.67 -19.07 30.43
N LEU A 686 -16.41 -18.07 29.95
CA LEU A 686 -17.70 -17.66 30.47
C LEU A 686 -18.80 -18.66 30.06
N LEU A 687 -18.62 -19.33 28.92
CA LEU A 687 -19.49 -20.40 28.43
C LEU A 687 -18.70 -21.35 27.54
N PHE A 688 -18.90 -22.65 27.74
CA PHE A 688 -18.43 -23.71 26.86
C PHE A 688 -19.61 -24.58 26.42
N LEU A 689 -19.91 -24.57 25.12
CA LEU A 689 -20.92 -25.44 24.52
C LEU A 689 -20.26 -26.42 23.57
N TYR A 690 -20.79 -27.63 23.50
CA TYR A 690 -20.32 -28.63 22.55
C TYR A 690 -21.47 -29.50 22.05
N ILE A 691 -21.26 -30.17 20.92
CA ILE A 691 -22.06 -31.28 20.42
C ILE A 691 -21.09 -32.38 19.96
N ASP A 692 -21.46 -33.62 20.21
CA ASP A 692 -20.63 -34.77 19.85
C ASP A 692 -21.25 -35.54 18.68
N ASN A 693 -20.38 -35.95 17.76
CA ASN A 693 -20.75 -36.83 16.67
C ASN A 693 -20.35 -38.26 17.01
N MET A 694 -21.31 -39.07 17.43
CA MET A 694 -21.08 -40.46 17.84
C MET A 694 -20.48 -41.31 16.71
N LEU A 695 -20.84 -41.06 15.45
CA LEU A 695 -20.37 -41.87 14.33
C LEU A 695 -18.90 -41.62 14.00
N GLU A 696 -18.48 -40.36 14.09
CA GLU A 696 -17.13 -39.94 13.68
C GLU A 696 -16.14 -39.83 14.84
N GLY A 697 -16.64 -39.84 16.09
CA GLY A 697 -15.80 -39.64 17.27
C GLY A 697 -15.29 -38.20 17.41
N THR A 698 -16.01 -37.22 16.87
CA THR A 698 -15.60 -35.80 16.84
C THR A 698 -16.46 -34.95 17.77
N ARG A 699 -15.89 -33.84 18.25
CA ARG A 699 -16.57 -32.84 19.09
C ARG A 699 -16.48 -31.46 18.43
N SER A 700 -17.62 -30.86 18.14
CA SER A 700 -17.70 -29.44 17.76
C SER A 700 -18.02 -28.63 19.00
N ALA A 701 -17.29 -27.53 19.23
CA ALA A 701 -17.47 -26.73 20.43
C ALA A 701 -17.32 -25.23 20.19
N ILE A 702 -18.02 -24.44 20.99
CA ILE A 702 -18.05 -22.98 20.98
C ILE A 702 -17.65 -22.47 22.36
N ARG A 703 -16.77 -21.47 22.38
CA ARG A 703 -16.28 -20.82 23.59
C ARG A 703 -16.67 -19.36 23.61
N VAL A 704 -17.16 -18.89 24.75
CA VAL A 704 -17.26 -17.47 25.08
C VAL A 704 -16.32 -17.22 26.25
N SER A 705 -15.43 -16.25 26.15
CA SER A 705 -14.41 -16.02 27.18
C SER A 705 -14.21 -14.53 27.45
N LYS A 706 -13.65 -14.22 28.62
CA LYS A 706 -13.17 -12.86 28.91
C LYS A 706 -11.72 -12.72 28.39
N PRO A 707 -11.46 -11.82 27.43
CA PRO A 707 -10.10 -11.61 26.93
C PRO A 707 -9.22 -10.88 27.96
N ASN A 708 -7.90 -11.05 27.83
CA ASN A 708 -6.90 -10.38 28.69
C ASN A 708 -6.59 -8.93 28.23
N ASP A 709 -7.18 -8.51 27.11
CA ASP A 709 -7.00 -7.19 26.53
C ASP A 709 -7.86 -6.17 27.28
N SER A 710 -7.34 -4.98 27.55
CA SER A 710 -8.06 -3.93 28.28
C SER A 710 -9.22 -3.34 27.47
N ASP A 711 -9.14 -3.38 26.13
CA ASP A 711 -10.13 -2.73 25.26
C ASP A 711 -11.31 -3.64 24.88
N THR A 712 -11.15 -4.96 25.06
CA THR A 712 -12.19 -5.94 24.71
C THR A 712 -12.93 -6.42 25.95
N VAL A 713 -14.26 -6.40 25.92
CA VAL A 713 -15.11 -6.85 27.04
C VAL A 713 -15.30 -8.37 27.01
N VAL A 714 -15.52 -8.94 25.83
CA VAL A 714 -15.85 -10.37 25.65
C VAL A 714 -15.40 -10.87 24.28
N ASP A 715 -15.01 -12.13 24.21
CA ASP A 715 -14.67 -12.85 22.98
C ASP A 715 -15.67 -13.99 22.78
N VAL A 716 -16.43 -13.94 21.69
CA VAL A 716 -17.37 -14.98 21.25
C VAL A 716 -16.72 -15.74 20.10
N ASN A 717 -16.10 -16.88 20.42
CA ASN A 717 -15.50 -17.82 19.48
C ASN A 717 -14.53 -17.17 18.45
N GLY A 718 -13.68 -16.26 18.91
CA GLY A 718 -12.71 -15.50 18.13
C GLY A 718 -13.21 -14.12 17.67
N THR A 719 -14.47 -13.77 17.91
CA THR A 719 -15.04 -12.44 17.62
C THR A 719 -15.04 -11.59 18.89
N LYS A 720 -14.22 -10.54 18.89
CA LYS A 720 -14.05 -9.62 20.01
C LYS A 720 -15.09 -8.52 19.98
N TYR A 721 -15.65 -8.19 21.16
CA TYR A 721 -16.57 -7.06 21.33
C TYR A 721 -16.02 -6.06 22.34
N THR A 722 -15.85 -4.83 21.88
CA THR A 722 -15.45 -3.63 22.64
C THR A 722 -16.66 -2.95 23.29
N ILE A 723 -16.41 -2.00 24.19
CA ILE A 723 -17.48 -1.19 24.80
C ILE A 723 -18.30 -0.44 23.74
N ALA A 724 -17.63 0.11 22.72
CA ALA A 724 -18.28 0.84 21.64
C ALA A 724 -19.24 -0.07 20.86
N GLU A 725 -18.78 -1.28 20.49
CA GLU A 725 -19.60 -2.26 19.75
C GLU A 725 -20.82 -2.72 20.57
N LEU A 726 -20.65 -2.96 21.87
CA LEU A 726 -21.77 -3.30 22.75
C LEU A 726 -22.77 -2.14 22.85
N ASN A 727 -22.31 -0.90 22.94
CA ASN A 727 -23.20 0.28 22.93
C ASN A 727 -23.97 0.44 21.62
N ARG A 728 -23.35 0.14 20.46
CA ARG A 728 -24.05 0.11 19.16
C ARG A 728 -25.17 -0.92 19.15
N ILE A 729 -24.91 -2.12 19.68
CA ILE A 729 -25.92 -3.19 19.79
C ILE A 729 -27.10 -2.72 20.65
N VAL A 730 -26.83 -2.10 21.80
CA VAL A 730 -27.88 -1.57 22.68
C VAL A 730 -28.67 -0.47 21.99
N TYR A 731 -28.00 0.48 21.34
CA TYR A 731 -28.67 1.58 20.62
C TYR A 731 -29.57 1.04 19.50
N LYS A 732 -29.10 0.04 18.74
CA LYS A 732 -29.91 -0.64 17.73
C LYS A 732 -31.14 -1.32 18.35
N ALA A 733 -30.97 -2.01 19.48
CA ALA A 733 -32.07 -2.63 20.21
C ALA A 733 -33.10 -1.61 20.72
N GLU A 734 -32.66 -0.45 21.21
CA GLU A 734 -33.52 0.66 21.63
C GLU A 734 -34.33 1.22 20.46
N LYS A 735 -33.69 1.42 19.31
CA LYS A 735 -34.31 1.97 18.11
C LYS A 735 -35.32 1.01 17.48
N ASP A 736 -34.95 -0.26 17.36
CA ASP A 736 -35.75 -1.28 16.67
C ASP A 736 -36.81 -1.92 17.61
N GLY A 737 -36.66 -1.74 18.93
CA GLY A 737 -37.48 -2.40 19.94
C GLY A 737 -37.24 -3.91 20.05
N ILE A 738 -36.10 -4.40 19.52
CA ILE A 738 -35.73 -5.82 19.50
C ILE A 738 -34.59 -6.03 20.51
N THR A 739 -34.87 -6.73 21.60
CA THR A 739 -33.93 -6.97 22.70
C THR A 739 -33.08 -8.23 22.55
N GLU A 740 -33.45 -9.13 21.64
CA GLU A 740 -32.63 -10.28 21.22
C GLU A 740 -32.00 -9.96 19.85
N VAL A 741 -30.76 -9.47 19.86
CA VAL A 741 -30.07 -8.99 18.65
C VAL A 741 -29.16 -10.07 18.11
N LEU A 742 -29.42 -10.54 16.88
CA LEU A 742 -28.54 -11.51 16.20
C LEU A 742 -27.15 -10.90 15.97
N LEU A 743 -26.11 -11.67 16.27
CA LEU A 743 -24.72 -11.31 16.05
C LEU A 743 -24.21 -11.97 14.77
N ASP A 744 -23.56 -11.19 13.92
CA ASP A 744 -23.00 -11.64 12.63
C ASP A 744 -21.67 -12.40 12.80
N CYS A 745 -21.51 -13.16 13.89
CA CYS A 745 -20.34 -14.00 14.15
C CYS A 745 -20.57 -15.50 13.97
N GLY A 746 -21.85 -15.91 13.86
CA GLY A 746 -22.23 -17.32 13.68
C GLY A 746 -21.64 -17.94 12.42
N ARG A 747 -21.42 -19.26 12.45
CA ARG A 747 -20.91 -20.02 11.30
C ARG A 747 -21.73 -21.26 11.04
N SER A 748 -21.91 -21.58 9.77
CA SER A 748 -22.52 -22.82 9.30
C SER A 748 -21.50 -23.63 8.49
N SER A 749 -21.22 -24.85 8.90
CA SER A 749 -20.42 -25.84 8.16
C SER A 749 -21.25 -27.09 7.87
N GLU A 750 -20.67 -28.03 7.13
CA GLU A 750 -21.28 -29.35 6.92
C GLU A 750 -21.51 -30.07 8.25
N GLU A 751 -20.59 -29.94 9.20
CA GLU A 751 -20.58 -30.66 10.49
C GLU A 751 -21.42 -29.98 11.58
N TYR A 752 -21.30 -28.66 11.73
CA TYR A 752 -21.97 -27.91 12.79
C TYR A 752 -22.44 -26.53 12.31
N LYS A 753 -23.48 -26.03 12.95
CA LYS A 753 -23.97 -24.67 12.81
C LYS A 753 -24.08 -24.04 14.18
N TRP A 754 -23.56 -22.84 14.34
CA TRP A 754 -23.83 -22.04 15.53
C TRP A 754 -24.25 -20.62 15.19
N ASP A 755 -25.19 -20.14 15.98
CA ASP A 755 -25.73 -18.78 15.94
C ASP A 755 -25.57 -18.16 17.33
N ALA A 756 -25.42 -16.84 17.38
CA ALA A 756 -25.26 -16.09 18.62
C ALA A 756 -26.12 -14.84 18.62
N TRP A 757 -26.67 -14.51 19.78
CA TRP A 757 -27.46 -13.31 20.00
C TRP A 757 -26.95 -12.56 21.23
N ALA A 758 -26.91 -11.23 21.15
CA ALA A 758 -26.75 -10.37 22.30
C ALA A 758 -28.14 -10.11 22.92
N LEU A 759 -28.25 -10.34 24.22
CA LEU A 759 -29.45 -10.06 25.00
C LEU A 759 -29.30 -8.69 25.66
N VAL A 760 -30.21 -7.77 25.29
CA VAL A 760 -30.16 -6.36 25.71
C VAL A 760 -31.21 -6.08 26.77
N ASP A 761 -30.77 -5.49 27.87
CA ASP A 761 -31.62 -4.88 28.88
C ASP A 761 -31.78 -3.39 28.56
N LEU A 762 -32.98 -2.99 28.11
CA LEU A 762 -33.29 -1.59 27.77
C LEU A 762 -33.44 -0.69 28.99
N SER A 763 -33.72 -1.24 30.18
CA SER A 763 -33.78 -0.46 31.43
C SER A 763 -32.38 -0.03 31.84
N CYS A 764 -31.44 -0.98 31.80
CA CYS A 764 -30.04 -0.73 32.11
C CYS A 764 -29.20 -0.22 30.93
N ARG A 765 -29.78 -0.21 29.72
CA ARG A 765 -29.11 0.13 28.44
C ARG A 765 -27.80 -0.65 28.24
N ARG A 766 -27.85 -1.97 28.37
CA ARG A 766 -26.68 -2.84 28.20
C ARG A 766 -26.98 -4.21 27.63
N VAL A 767 -25.97 -4.80 26.98
CA VAL A 767 -25.91 -6.24 26.73
C VAL A 767 -25.60 -6.92 28.06
N TYR A 768 -26.50 -7.75 28.55
CA TYR A 768 -26.29 -8.46 29.82
C TYR A 768 -25.80 -9.90 29.62
N ALA A 769 -26.09 -10.51 28.47
CA ALA A 769 -25.67 -11.87 28.17
C ALA A 769 -25.61 -12.14 26.67
N PHE A 770 -24.93 -13.22 26.31
CA PHE A 770 -24.86 -13.78 24.97
C PHE A 770 -25.55 -15.13 24.96
N LYS A 771 -26.59 -15.27 24.14
CA LYS A 771 -27.27 -16.55 23.88
C LYS A 771 -26.59 -17.22 22.71
N ILE A 772 -26.15 -18.47 22.88
CA ILE A 772 -25.44 -19.23 21.86
C ILE A 772 -26.21 -20.53 21.59
N LEU A 773 -26.60 -20.76 20.34
CA LEU A 773 -27.19 -22.02 19.88
C LEU A 773 -26.19 -22.73 18.99
N LEU A 774 -25.73 -23.90 19.42
CA LEU A 774 -24.92 -24.83 18.63
C LEU A 774 -25.81 -26.01 18.20
N SER A 775 -25.81 -26.35 16.92
CA SER A 775 -26.58 -27.46 16.35
C SER A 775 -25.77 -28.17 15.29
N GLU A 776 -26.22 -29.35 14.86
CA GLU A 776 -25.60 -30.04 13.72
C GLU A 776 -25.73 -29.21 12.42
N GLY A 777 -24.74 -29.39 11.55
CA GLY A 777 -24.63 -28.73 10.25
C GLY A 777 -25.67 -29.22 9.24
N TYR A 778 -25.54 -28.78 7.99
CA TYR A 778 -26.53 -29.07 6.94
C TYR A 778 -26.30 -30.39 6.21
N SER A 779 -25.19 -31.10 6.47
CA SER A 779 -24.93 -32.42 5.87
C SER A 779 -25.95 -33.48 6.35
N ARG A 780 -26.56 -33.26 7.51
CA ARG A 780 -27.59 -34.14 8.10
C ARG A 780 -28.97 -33.59 7.79
N SER A 781 -29.78 -34.39 7.10
CA SER A 781 -31.20 -34.05 6.82
C SER A 781 -32.07 -34.04 8.08
N LYS A 782 -31.63 -34.72 9.13
CA LYS A 782 -32.31 -34.84 10.43
C LYS A 782 -31.32 -34.51 11.54
N LYS A 783 -31.66 -33.50 12.35
CA LYS A 783 -30.83 -33.08 13.48
C LYS A 783 -31.22 -33.85 14.74
N VAL A 784 -30.23 -34.40 15.41
CA VAL A 784 -30.36 -35.22 16.62
C VAL A 784 -29.66 -34.57 17.83
N ALA A 785 -28.77 -33.59 17.59
CA ALA A 785 -28.06 -32.89 18.64
C ALA A 785 -28.09 -31.35 18.49
N ALA A 786 -28.31 -30.68 19.63
CA ALA A 786 -28.11 -29.25 19.78
C ALA A 786 -27.83 -28.88 21.25
N ALA A 787 -27.12 -27.77 21.45
CA ALA A 787 -26.83 -27.19 22.74
C ALA A 787 -27.16 -25.69 22.69
N LEU A 788 -27.92 -25.22 23.68
CA LEU A 788 -28.25 -23.80 23.88
C LEU A 788 -27.73 -23.37 25.25
N GLY A 789 -26.96 -22.31 25.28
CA GLY A 789 -26.41 -21.76 26.51
C GLY A 789 -26.33 -20.24 26.50
N TYR A 790 -26.08 -19.69 27.68
CA TYR A 790 -26.04 -18.26 27.93
C TYR A 790 -24.73 -17.90 28.63
N ALA A 791 -23.98 -16.95 28.07
CA ALA A 791 -22.77 -16.41 28.68
C ALA A 791 -23.06 -15.04 29.27
N LEU A 792 -22.75 -14.82 30.54
CA LEU A 792 -22.93 -13.50 31.15
C LEU A 792 -21.94 -12.50 30.55
N CYS A 793 -22.42 -11.33 30.13
CA CYS A 793 -21.55 -10.25 29.69
C CYS A 793 -20.87 -9.63 30.93
N PRO A 794 -19.53 -9.51 30.96
CA PRO A 794 -18.85 -8.75 32.00
C PRO A 794 -19.40 -7.32 32.08
N LEU A 795 -19.40 -6.74 33.28
CA LEU A 795 -19.84 -5.35 33.47
C LEU A 795 -18.90 -4.40 32.70
N TYR A 796 -19.46 -3.41 32.02
CA TYR A 796 -18.73 -2.44 31.20
C TYR A 796 -19.34 -1.04 31.27
N GLY A 797 -18.56 -0.02 30.91
CA GLY A 797 -18.97 1.39 30.98
C GLY A 797 -18.89 1.99 32.38
N GLU A 798 -18.23 1.33 33.33
CA GLU A 798 -17.91 1.89 34.64
C GLU A 798 -16.67 2.80 34.50
N GLU A 799 -16.83 4.12 34.62
CA GLU A 799 -15.69 5.05 34.74
C GLU A 799 -15.15 4.98 36.17
N ASP A 800 -13.85 4.71 36.34
CA ASP A 800 -13.19 4.60 37.64
C ASP A 800 -13.55 5.79 38.55
N GLY A 801 -14.24 5.52 39.66
CA GLY A 801 -14.55 6.50 40.70
C GLY A 801 -15.90 7.23 40.58
N VAL A 802 -16.73 6.96 39.56
CA VAL A 802 -18.09 7.54 39.45
C VAL A 802 -19.15 6.51 39.79
N ALA A 803 -19.98 6.81 40.80
CA ALA A 803 -21.13 5.97 41.14
C ALA A 803 -22.14 5.98 39.97
N ILE A 804 -22.27 4.84 39.29
CA ILE A 804 -23.25 4.65 38.21
C ILE A 804 -24.63 4.45 38.84
N GLU A 805 -25.64 5.15 38.31
CA GLU A 805 -27.03 4.96 38.70
C GLU A 805 -27.46 3.50 38.49
N GLU A 806 -28.03 2.91 39.54
CA GLU A 806 -28.57 1.56 39.51
C GLU A 806 -30.02 1.56 39.00
N ARG A 807 -30.36 0.56 38.17
CA ARG A 807 -31.70 0.40 37.58
C ARG A 807 -32.23 -1.02 37.72
N PRO A 808 -33.56 -1.20 37.76
CA PRO A 808 -34.16 -2.53 37.78
C PRO A 808 -33.89 -3.26 36.46
N ILE A 809 -33.66 -4.56 36.55
CA ILE A 809 -33.39 -5.42 35.40
C ILE A 809 -34.65 -5.56 34.54
N ARG A 810 -34.47 -5.51 33.22
CA ARG A 810 -35.45 -5.98 32.24
C ARG A 810 -34.80 -7.00 31.31
N TYR A 811 -35.20 -8.28 31.45
CA TYR A 811 -34.74 -9.34 30.56
C TYR A 811 -35.22 -9.13 29.12
N ALA A 812 -34.44 -9.61 28.16
CA ALA A 812 -34.77 -9.54 26.75
C ALA A 812 -35.95 -10.46 26.39
N ASP A 813 -36.81 -10.01 25.49
CA ASP A 813 -37.84 -10.84 24.86
C ASP A 813 -37.18 -11.77 23.82
N GLU A 814 -36.95 -13.03 24.20
CA GLU A 814 -36.33 -14.04 23.35
C GLU A 814 -37.33 -14.63 22.35
N LYS A 815 -37.02 -14.56 21.05
CA LYS A 815 -37.83 -15.11 19.95
C LYS A 815 -37.22 -16.37 19.36
N SER A 816 -35.89 -16.50 19.39
CA SER A 816 -35.21 -17.67 18.86
C SER A 816 -35.44 -18.89 19.76
N THR A 817 -36.00 -19.96 19.17
CA THR A 817 -36.35 -21.18 19.89
C THR A 817 -35.29 -22.25 19.71
N PHE A 818 -35.20 -23.15 20.70
CA PHE A 818 -34.44 -24.38 20.57
C PHE A 818 -35.00 -25.20 19.39
N PRO A 819 -34.17 -25.77 18.50
CA PRO A 819 -34.63 -26.49 17.32
C PRO A 819 -35.36 -27.78 17.71
N ASP A 820 -36.32 -28.19 16.87
CA ASP A 820 -36.92 -29.52 16.96
C ASP A 820 -35.89 -30.58 16.55
N LEU A 821 -35.66 -31.56 17.42
CA LEU A 821 -34.68 -32.63 17.22
C LEU A 821 -35.40 -33.97 17.16
N GLU A 822 -34.89 -34.88 16.33
CA GLU A 822 -35.36 -36.25 16.30
C GLU A 822 -34.71 -37.09 17.39
N SER A 823 -35.43 -38.11 17.88
CA SER A 823 -34.87 -39.08 18.81
C SER A 823 -33.95 -40.03 18.05
N GLN A 824 -32.70 -40.13 18.50
CA GLN A 824 -31.75 -41.13 18.04
C GLN A 824 -31.73 -42.31 19.02
N GLU A 825 -31.82 -43.55 18.51
CA GLU A 825 -31.60 -44.74 19.32
C GLU A 825 -30.10 -44.90 19.60
N VAL A 826 -29.73 -45.02 20.88
CA VAL A 826 -28.35 -45.25 21.31
C VAL A 826 -28.03 -46.74 21.11
N PRO A 827 -26.93 -47.09 20.41
CA PRO A 827 -26.43 -48.46 20.41
C PRO A 827 -26.13 -48.90 21.85
N ALA A 828 -26.65 -50.04 22.29
CA ALA A 828 -26.34 -50.56 23.61
C ALA A 828 -24.83 -50.88 23.71
N ILE A 829 -24.07 -50.03 24.40
CA ILE A 829 -22.62 -50.18 24.55
C ILE A 829 -22.34 -51.23 25.63
N MET A 830 -21.86 -52.41 25.23
CA MET A 830 -21.30 -53.39 26.17
C MET A 830 -19.85 -53.00 26.51
N VAL A 831 -19.60 -52.75 27.80
CA VAL A 831 -18.30 -52.29 28.32
C VAL A 831 -17.38 -53.47 28.70
N ASP A 832 -17.94 -54.62 29.06
CA ASP A 832 -17.18 -55.82 29.41
C ASP A 832 -17.98 -57.13 29.23
N ASP A 833 -17.29 -58.26 29.20
CA ASP A 833 -17.83 -59.62 29.20
C ASP A 833 -16.87 -60.65 29.84
N ASP A 834 -17.38 -61.86 30.08
CA ASP A 834 -16.71 -62.98 30.75
C ASP A 834 -16.23 -64.10 29.82
N VAL A 835 -16.33 -63.91 28.48
CA VAL A 835 -16.07 -64.96 27.48
C VAL A 835 -14.63 -65.49 27.54
N ASP A 836 -13.66 -64.63 27.87
CA ASP A 836 -12.23 -64.99 27.94
C ASP A 836 -11.73 -65.24 29.36
N ASP A 837 -12.63 -65.16 30.35
CA ASP A 837 -12.27 -65.45 31.73
C ASP A 837 -12.07 -66.94 31.91
N ASP A 838 -10.99 -67.31 32.59
CA ASP A 838 -10.81 -68.69 33.01
C ASP A 838 -11.93 -68.99 34.00
N VAL A 839 -12.86 -69.85 33.58
CA VAL A 839 -13.85 -70.45 34.47
C VAL A 839 -13.07 -71.30 35.46
N ASP A 840 -12.64 -70.69 36.57
CA ASP A 840 -12.13 -71.42 37.72
C ASP A 840 -13.21 -72.44 38.10
N GLY A 841 -12.98 -73.71 37.75
CA GLY A 841 -13.75 -74.81 38.29
C GLY A 841 -13.80 -74.64 39.79
N LYS A 842 -15.01 -74.59 40.35
CA LYS A 842 -15.35 -74.61 41.79
C LYS A 842 -14.12 -74.66 42.70
N LYS A 843 -13.67 -73.50 43.17
CA LYS A 843 -12.79 -73.41 44.34
C LYS A 843 -13.56 -73.90 45.57
N GLU A 844 -13.19 -75.07 46.08
CA GLU A 844 -13.33 -75.34 47.52
C GLU A 844 -12.49 -74.34 48.32
N PRO A 845 -12.91 -73.96 49.55
CA PRO A 845 -12.44 -72.73 50.17
C PRO A 845 -11.00 -72.82 50.66
N ALA A 846 -10.34 -71.68 50.45
CA ALA A 846 -9.06 -71.20 50.95
C ALA A 846 -8.43 -71.91 52.17
N ILE A 847 -7.15 -72.22 52.02
CA ILE A 847 -6.18 -72.00 53.10
C ILE A 847 -5.31 -70.82 52.68
N ALA A 848 -5.39 -69.75 53.46
CA ALA A 848 -4.67 -68.50 53.29
C ALA A 848 -3.16 -68.71 53.46
N ILE A 849 -2.35 -68.16 52.55
CA ILE A 849 -1.01 -67.67 52.88
C ILE A 849 -0.82 -66.30 52.22
N ALA A 850 -0.37 -65.38 53.07
CA ALA A 850 -0.19 -63.97 52.85
C ALA A 850 0.98 -63.62 51.93
N THR A 851 0.79 -62.54 51.15
CA THR A 851 1.73 -61.45 50.88
C THR A 851 3.22 -61.79 50.62
N ALA A 852 3.65 -61.78 49.36
CA ALA A 852 4.98 -61.27 48.93
C ALA A 852 5.12 -61.27 47.39
N ALA A 853 5.21 -60.10 46.76
CA ALA A 853 5.81 -59.97 45.42
C ALA A 853 6.24 -58.51 45.15
N SER A 854 7.47 -58.17 45.52
CA SER A 854 8.30 -57.11 44.91
C SER A 854 9.73 -57.22 45.47
N SER A 855 10.54 -58.13 44.94
CA SER A 855 12.03 -58.14 44.96
C SER A 855 12.59 -59.55 44.75
N SER A 856 12.77 -59.98 43.50
CA SER A 856 13.55 -61.20 43.23
C SER A 856 14.34 -61.19 41.92
N VAL A 857 14.56 -60.02 41.31
CA VAL A 857 15.45 -59.89 40.13
C VAL A 857 16.88 -59.46 40.52
N ALA A 858 17.09 -58.94 41.73
CA ALA A 858 18.41 -58.51 42.21
C ALA A 858 19.29 -59.67 42.74
N ALA A 859 18.73 -60.84 43.02
CA ALA A 859 19.49 -61.97 43.60
C ALA A 859 20.21 -62.83 42.54
N ALA A 860 19.74 -62.87 41.29
CA ALA A 860 20.30 -63.74 40.25
C ALA A 860 21.60 -63.19 39.61
N ILE A 861 21.90 -61.90 39.78
CA ILE A 861 23.07 -61.25 39.17
C ILE A 861 24.30 -61.26 40.12
N SER A 862 24.10 -61.54 41.41
CA SER A 862 25.19 -61.56 42.40
C SER A 862 25.98 -62.87 42.47
N GLU A 863 25.56 -63.92 41.76
CA GLU A 863 26.15 -65.26 41.90
C GLU A 863 27.21 -65.59 40.83
N VAL A 864 27.34 -64.75 39.78
CA VAL A 864 28.29 -64.95 38.68
C VAL A 864 29.71 -64.44 39.01
N VAL A 865 29.91 -63.71 40.11
CA VAL A 865 31.20 -63.10 40.49
C VAL A 865 32.00 -63.93 41.51
N LYS A 866 31.49 -65.06 42.00
CA LYS A 866 32.16 -65.87 43.05
C LYS A 866 32.90 -67.13 42.57
N VAL A 867 32.98 -67.39 41.26
CA VAL A 867 33.70 -68.57 40.73
C VAL A 867 35.02 -68.16 40.06
N THR A 868 35.92 -67.57 40.84
CA THR A 868 37.34 -67.46 40.49
C THR A 868 38.20 -67.69 41.73
N SER A 869 38.32 -68.95 42.18
CA SER A 869 39.52 -69.48 42.88
C SER A 869 39.29 -70.89 43.45
N SER A 870 39.51 -71.92 42.64
CA SER A 870 40.36 -73.08 42.98
C SER A 870 40.18 -74.18 41.95
N LEU A 871 41.30 -74.56 41.33
CA LEU A 871 41.43 -75.72 40.47
C LEU A 871 41.59 -76.93 41.39
N ASP A 872 40.72 -77.93 41.29
CA ASP A 872 40.97 -79.23 41.89
C ASP A 872 40.53 -80.36 40.95
N THR A 873 41.34 -81.41 40.96
CA THR A 873 41.49 -82.53 40.01
C THR A 873 40.23 -83.42 39.83
N ALA A 874 39.08 -83.02 40.37
CA ALA A 874 37.78 -83.68 40.23
C ALA A 874 37.01 -83.27 38.95
N THR A 875 37.40 -82.17 38.30
CA THR A 875 36.75 -81.66 37.06
C THR A 875 37.14 -82.43 35.79
N PHE A 876 38.20 -83.26 35.82
CA PHE A 876 38.64 -84.02 34.64
C PHE A 876 37.92 -85.38 34.49
N LEU A 877 37.40 -85.95 35.59
CA LEU A 877 36.63 -87.19 35.54
C LEU A 877 35.13 -86.94 35.27
N SER A 878 34.59 -85.78 35.67
CA SER A 878 33.22 -85.38 35.33
C SER A 878 33.06 -84.89 33.89
N SER A 879 34.13 -84.41 33.26
CA SER A 879 34.12 -83.97 31.86
C SER A 879 34.07 -85.13 30.86
N MET A 880 34.58 -86.32 31.20
CA MET A 880 34.45 -87.52 30.33
C MET A 880 33.04 -88.13 30.36
N ALA A 881 32.38 -88.21 31.53
CA ALA A 881 30.99 -88.65 31.64
C ALA A 881 30.00 -87.66 30.97
N SER A 882 30.35 -86.37 30.97
CA SER A 882 29.64 -85.31 30.24
C SER A 882 29.84 -85.41 28.71
N LEU A 883 30.98 -85.95 28.25
CA LEU A 883 31.27 -86.16 26.83
C LEU A 883 30.48 -87.36 26.25
N GLU A 884 30.40 -88.47 26.99
CA GLU A 884 29.59 -89.64 26.57
C GLU A 884 28.10 -89.31 26.50
N LYS A 885 27.57 -88.58 27.48
CA LYS A 885 26.19 -88.05 27.43
C LYS A 885 25.95 -87.04 26.30
N ARG A 886 26.97 -86.27 25.91
CA ARG A 886 26.89 -85.36 24.76
C ARG A 886 26.92 -86.10 23.42
N ILE A 887 27.60 -87.24 23.33
CA ILE A 887 27.62 -88.08 22.12
C ILE A 887 26.28 -88.82 21.96
N GLU A 888 25.71 -89.37 23.04
CA GLU A 888 24.36 -89.96 22.99
C GLU A 888 23.26 -88.93 22.67
N SER A 889 23.36 -87.69 23.20
CA SER A 889 22.38 -86.65 22.87
C SER A 889 22.54 -86.10 21.44
N LEU A 890 23.77 -86.11 20.90
CA LEU A 890 24.03 -85.80 19.49
C LEU A 890 23.44 -86.85 18.55
N ASP A 891 23.60 -88.15 18.83
CA ASP A 891 22.97 -89.21 18.03
C ASP A 891 21.44 -89.13 18.07
N THR A 892 20.86 -88.82 19.23
CA THR A 892 19.40 -88.66 19.38
C THR A 892 18.88 -87.39 18.69
N ASN A 893 19.71 -86.34 18.56
CA ASN A 893 19.36 -85.11 17.85
C ASN A 893 19.58 -85.23 16.34
N VAL A 894 20.58 -85.99 15.89
CA VAL A 894 20.81 -86.31 14.47
C VAL A 894 19.70 -87.22 13.94
N ALA A 895 19.26 -88.21 14.73
CA ALA A 895 18.09 -89.03 14.40
C ALA A 895 16.80 -88.19 14.29
N ARG A 896 16.58 -87.24 15.23
CA ARG A 896 15.43 -86.33 15.18
C ARG A 896 15.49 -85.32 14.02
N MET A 897 16.67 -84.82 13.68
CA MET A 897 16.86 -83.97 12.50
C MET A 897 16.61 -84.73 11.21
N ALA A 898 17.03 -86.01 11.11
CA ALA A 898 16.73 -86.86 9.96
C ALA A 898 15.22 -87.11 9.79
N THR A 899 14.49 -87.41 10.88
CA THR A 899 13.02 -87.58 10.83
C THR A 899 12.27 -86.28 10.50
N ALA A 900 12.78 -85.14 10.97
CA ALA A 900 12.23 -83.83 10.62
C ALA A 900 12.51 -83.47 9.15
N LEU A 901 13.69 -83.83 8.61
CA LEU A 901 14.03 -83.63 7.21
C LEU A 901 13.17 -84.50 6.27
N GLU A 902 12.91 -85.76 6.65
CA GLU A 902 12.00 -86.65 5.91
C GLU A 902 10.57 -86.08 5.83
N LYS A 903 10.04 -85.55 6.94
CA LYS A 903 8.74 -84.87 6.95
C LYS A 903 8.73 -83.57 6.13
N LEU A 904 9.84 -82.86 6.07
CA LEU A 904 9.97 -81.62 5.30
C LEU A 904 10.11 -81.90 3.79
N VAL A 905 10.74 -83.02 3.42
CA VAL A 905 10.78 -83.53 2.04
C VAL A 905 9.41 -84.01 1.58
N ASP A 906 8.62 -84.66 2.44
CA ASP A 906 7.23 -85.03 2.13
C ASP A 906 6.31 -83.81 1.91
N ILE A 907 6.53 -82.72 2.65
CA ILE A 907 5.78 -81.46 2.47
C ILE A 907 6.21 -80.69 1.22
N LEU A 908 7.47 -80.80 0.80
CA LEU A 908 7.98 -80.14 -0.42
C LEU A 908 7.80 -80.99 -1.69
N GLY A 909 7.43 -82.27 -1.56
CA GLY A 909 7.17 -83.19 -2.67
C GLY A 909 5.69 -83.35 -3.06
N SER A 910 4.77 -82.65 -2.38
CA SER A 910 3.34 -82.55 -2.74
C SER A 910 3.01 -81.17 -3.32
#